data_AF-A0A932E5Q1-F1
#
_entry.id   AF-A0A932E5Q1-F1
#
_cell.length_a   1.000
_cell.length_b   1.000
_cell.length_c   1.000
_cell.angle_alpha   90.00
_cell.angle_beta   90.00
_cell.angle_gamma   90.00
#
_symmetry.space_group_name_H-M   'P 1'
#
loop_
_entity.id
_entity.type
_entity.pdbx_description
1 polymer ?
#
loop_
_entity_poly.entity_id
_entity_poly.type
_entity_poly.pdbx_seq_one_letter_code
_entity_poly.pdbx_strand_id
1 'polypeptide(L)'
;MLATLIDFSLRRRGFVAFLAVVLVVAGVWSAGRVAIDAVPDITSPQVQINTAVAALAPEEVETLVTVPIEREMAGLPGMTELRSLSKFGLSQITMTFRDGADLYLLRQLVTERLTQANAELPAGSVPVLAPVSTGLGEIVYYTVRYRPGAPGRPADSAEQLRQLRFIHDYQLKPLLRGTPGVAEVNAIGGYERQIVIEPDPKKLGDAAISFAQLVSVVRNSTEKPLLVRDVAAITIGSAVRTGASTLNGEESVTGAAIMLAGENSRRVARAVVEQLDRIRPKLPADVEIRVLYDRSDLVHATITTVGTNLAEGALLVAAILFALLGHWRAALVVTLAIPLSFLFLLTGMAQARLSANLMSLGAIDFGLIVDGAIVMVENFLRHLATRQHQLGRLLTKEERLATIRTAAHEVAHPMFFGVLIITFVYLPILALTGIEGKMFAPMALAVMLALAGALLLALTLMPVLSTWLLGGPIAEGENWFIRAAKAVYTPLLALALRHRGVVVAAAVALVAGAGWSFTRLGAEFIPQLDEGSITIQMIRGNSIGLAASVDLQRRSEQLLRARFPEIAHLFSRIGTAEIATDPMGPNVSDTYLQLQPLEKWRRENGRPITKARLVGLMRTELVTTVPGQTCLFSQPVQLRFNEIMAGARADLSLKLYGDDYAELERLAGLARDILRGIPGGGDVEFDALGRLPVLEVTPNRDALRRLNLHADEINAVIATALGGSEAGHLIEGSRPQEIVV
;
A
#
# COMPACT_ATOMS: atom_id res chain seq x y z
N MET A 1 -6.73 -44.86 15.05
CA MET A 1 -5.66 -43.95 14.57
C MET A 1 -5.21 -42.95 15.63
N LEU A 2 -6.12 -42.15 16.23
CA LEU A 2 -5.75 -41.21 17.31
C LEU A 2 -5.14 -41.92 18.53
N ALA A 3 -5.75 -43.02 18.95
CA ALA A 3 -5.24 -43.87 20.02
C ALA A 3 -3.81 -44.37 19.75
N THR A 4 -3.55 -44.84 18.53
CA THR A 4 -2.21 -45.32 18.14
C THR A 4 -1.18 -44.19 18.12
N LEU A 5 -1.57 -42.97 17.75
CA LEU A 5 -0.69 -41.79 17.79
C LEU A 5 -0.29 -41.41 19.22
N ILE A 6 -1.25 -41.40 20.15
CA ILE A 6 -1.00 -41.12 21.57
C ILE A 6 -0.10 -42.20 22.18
N ASP A 7 -0.40 -43.47 21.90
CA ASP A 7 0.39 -44.60 22.39
C ASP A 7 1.83 -44.57 21.86
N PHE A 8 2.00 -44.24 20.59
CA PHE A 8 3.32 -44.04 19.98
C PHE A 8 4.07 -42.91 20.67
N SER A 9 3.41 -41.76 20.87
CA SER A 9 3.98 -40.58 21.51
C SER A 9 4.44 -40.87 22.94
N LEU A 10 3.64 -41.61 23.70
CA LEU A 10 3.96 -42.02 25.08
C LEU A 10 5.03 -43.13 25.18
N ARG A 11 5.17 -43.98 24.16
CA ARG A 11 6.25 -44.98 24.08
C ARG A 11 7.59 -44.35 23.67
N ARG A 12 7.57 -43.42 22.72
CA ARG A 12 8.76 -42.76 22.15
C ARG A 12 8.91 -41.31 22.62
N ARG A 13 8.79 -41.07 23.92
CA ARG A 13 8.79 -39.71 24.52
C ARG A 13 10.00 -38.85 24.14
N GLY A 14 11.19 -39.46 24.12
CA GLY A 14 12.41 -38.77 23.71
C GLY A 14 12.39 -38.30 22.25
N PHE A 15 11.76 -39.07 21.37
CA PHE A 15 11.59 -38.69 19.96
C PHE A 15 10.58 -37.53 19.80
N VAL A 16 9.47 -37.55 20.54
CA VAL A 16 8.49 -36.45 20.53
C VAL A 16 9.10 -35.15 21.05
N ALA A 17 9.90 -35.21 22.12
CA ALA A 17 10.61 -34.04 22.62
C ALA A 17 11.68 -33.55 21.64
N PHE A 18 12.39 -34.47 20.97
CA PHE A 18 13.30 -34.10 19.88
C PHE A 18 12.56 -33.38 18.74
N LEU A 19 11.39 -33.87 18.31
CA LEU A 19 10.56 -33.20 17.31
C LEU A 19 10.09 -31.82 17.77
N ALA A 20 9.74 -31.65 19.05
CA ALA A 20 9.41 -30.33 19.60
C ALA A 20 10.60 -29.37 19.56
N VAL A 21 11.82 -29.85 19.83
CA VAL A 21 13.05 -29.04 19.68
C VAL A 21 13.31 -28.69 18.21
N VAL A 22 13.14 -29.64 17.29
CA VAL A 22 13.23 -29.40 15.84
C VAL A 22 12.21 -28.35 15.41
N LEU A 23 10.97 -28.43 15.90
CA LEU A 23 9.93 -27.43 15.64
C LEU A 23 10.34 -26.05 16.16
N VAL A 24 10.94 -25.97 17.36
CA VAL A 24 11.44 -24.69 17.90
C VAL A 24 12.54 -24.12 17.00
N VAL A 25 13.52 -24.93 16.61
CA VAL A 25 14.61 -24.50 15.73
C VAL A 25 14.07 -24.06 14.36
N ALA A 26 13.21 -24.87 13.74
CA ALA A 26 12.60 -24.58 12.45
C ALA A 26 11.71 -23.33 12.52
N GLY A 27 10.94 -23.16 13.59
CA GLY A 27 10.07 -22.01 13.82
C GLY A 27 10.85 -20.72 14.02
N VAL A 28 11.91 -20.73 14.85
CA VAL A 28 12.78 -19.56 15.06
C VAL A 28 13.52 -19.20 13.75
N TRP A 29 13.98 -20.19 13.00
CA TRP A 29 14.61 -19.99 11.70
C TRP A 29 13.63 -19.46 10.65
N SER A 30 12.37 -19.91 10.68
CA SER A 30 11.30 -19.46 9.79
C SER A 30 10.83 -18.05 10.15
N ALA A 31 10.77 -17.71 11.44
CA ALA A 31 10.41 -16.38 11.92
C ALA A 31 11.30 -15.27 11.32
N GLY A 32 12.57 -15.57 11.03
CA GLY A 32 13.48 -14.64 10.35
C GLY A 32 13.28 -14.53 8.83
N ARG A 33 12.48 -15.41 8.20
CA ARG A 33 12.22 -15.45 6.75
C ARG A 33 10.80 -15.09 6.35
N VAL A 34 9.84 -15.18 7.26
CA VAL A 34 8.46 -14.77 6.97
C VAL A 34 8.46 -13.30 6.55
N ALA A 35 7.85 -13.01 5.40
CA ALA A 35 7.68 -11.65 4.93
C ALA A 35 6.71 -10.93 5.89
N ILE A 36 7.11 -9.78 6.42
CA ILE A 36 6.26 -8.99 7.31
C ILE A 36 5.82 -7.72 6.60
N ASP A 37 4.53 -7.41 6.65
CA ASP A 37 3.93 -6.21 6.09
C ASP A 37 2.78 -5.71 7.00
N ALA A 38 2.31 -4.48 6.79
CA ALA A 38 1.17 -3.95 7.54
C ALA A 38 -0.15 -4.52 7.01
N VAL A 39 -0.28 -4.62 5.69
CA VAL A 39 -1.44 -5.13 4.96
C VAL A 39 -1.01 -6.13 3.88
N PRO A 40 -1.85 -7.11 3.50
CA PRO A 40 -1.55 -7.98 2.38
C PRO A 40 -1.59 -7.21 1.05
N ASP A 41 -0.82 -7.68 0.06
CA ASP A 41 -0.87 -7.12 -1.29
C ASP A 41 -2.15 -7.60 -2.00
N ILE A 42 -3.06 -6.66 -2.25
CA ILE A 42 -4.32 -6.91 -2.95
C ILE A 42 -4.25 -6.64 -4.44
N THR A 43 -3.11 -6.15 -4.94
CA THR A 43 -3.00 -5.72 -6.34
C THR A 43 -3.13 -6.90 -7.28
N SER A 44 -3.89 -6.70 -8.36
CA SER A 44 -3.95 -7.66 -9.45
C SER A 44 -2.77 -7.45 -10.40
N PRO A 45 -2.28 -8.50 -11.09
CA PRO A 45 -1.23 -8.32 -12.07
C PRO A 45 -1.67 -7.31 -13.13
N GLN A 46 -0.87 -6.25 -13.30
CA GLN A 46 -1.18 -5.17 -14.24
C GLN A 46 0.03 -4.82 -15.09
N VAL A 47 -0.21 -4.51 -16.36
CA VAL A 47 0.79 -3.99 -17.28
C VAL A 47 0.34 -2.62 -17.75
N GLN A 48 1.21 -1.62 -17.59
CA GLN A 48 0.94 -0.25 -18.02
C GLN A 48 1.86 0.12 -19.18
N ILE A 49 1.29 0.81 -20.17
CA ILE A 49 2.00 1.41 -21.30
C ILE A 49 1.83 2.92 -21.16
N ASN A 50 2.95 3.64 -21.17
CA ASN A 50 2.98 5.09 -21.23
C ASN A 50 3.57 5.52 -22.56
N THR A 51 2.88 6.40 -23.27
CA THR A 51 3.33 6.95 -24.55
C THR A 51 3.38 8.46 -24.42
N ALA A 52 4.59 9.00 -24.30
CA ALA A 52 4.81 10.44 -24.34
C ALA A 52 4.69 10.92 -25.80
N VAL A 53 3.97 12.01 -26.00
CA VAL A 53 3.77 12.62 -27.32
C VAL A 53 3.96 14.12 -27.23
N ALA A 54 4.65 14.69 -28.22
CA ALA A 54 4.94 16.12 -28.23
C ALA A 54 3.72 16.90 -28.74
N ALA A 55 3.21 17.81 -27.90
CA ALA A 55 2.28 18.87 -28.27
C ALA A 55 0.93 18.47 -28.90
N LEU A 56 0.50 17.21 -28.78
CA LEU A 56 -0.85 16.78 -29.20
C LEU A 56 -1.92 17.13 -28.16
N ALA A 57 -3.07 17.59 -28.64
CA ALA A 57 -4.25 17.79 -27.81
C ALA A 57 -4.81 16.46 -27.29
N PRO A 58 -5.46 16.40 -26.11
CA PRO A 58 -5.99 15.15 -25.55
C PRO A 58 -6.84 14.31 -26.52
N GLU A 59 -7.68 14.96 -27.33
CA GLU A 59 -8.54 14.31 -28.32
C GLU A 59 -7.74 13.69 -29.49
N GLU A 60 -6.64 14.35 -29.87
CA GLU A 60 -5.69 13.84 -30.86
C GLU A 60 -4.88 12.67 -30.30
N VAL A 61 -4.45 12.77 -29.03
CA VAL A 61 -3.78 11.68 -28.31
C VAL A 61 -4.70 10.46 -28.25
N GLU A 62 -5.97 10.64 -27.91
CA GLU A 62 -6.96 9.57 -27.87
C GLU A 62 -7.07 8.86 -29.22
N THR A 63 -7.31 9.64 -30.28
CA THR A 63 -7.60 9.11 -31.61
C THR A 63 -6.36 8.52 -32.30
N LEU A 64 -5.21 9.18 -32.19
CA LEU A 64 -3.99 8.84 -32.95
C LEU A 64 -3.04 7.90 -32.19
N VAL A 65 -3.15 7.82 -30.86
CA VAL A 65 -2.20 7.07 -30.03
C VAL A 65 -2.91 6.04 -29.17
N THR A 66 -3.86 6.47 -28.34
CA THR A 66 -4.51 5.60 -27.35
C THR A 66 -5.32 4.51 -28.03
N VAL A 67 -6.28 4.87 -28.90
CA VAL A 67 -7.18 3.91 -29.57
C VAL A 67 -6.43 2.87 -30.42
N PRO A 68 -5.41 3.23 -31.22
CA PRO A 68 -4.59 2.23 -31.93
C PRO A 68 -3.92 1.23 -30.99
N ILE A 69 -3.32 1.69 -29.89
CA ILE A 69 -2.67 0.78 -28.93
C ILE A 69 -3.73 -0.10 -28.25
N GLU A 70 -4.87 0.45 -27.84
CA GLU A 70 -5.97 -0.34 -27.26
C GLU A 70 -6.44 -1.46 -28.18
N ARG A 71 -6.62 -1.14 -29.48
CA ARG A 71 -7.06 -2.11 -30.48
C ARG A 71 -6.09 -3.28 -30.60
N GLU A 72 -4.79 -3.03 -30.57
CA GLU A 72 -3.76 -4.07 -30.65
C GLU A 72 -3.60 -4.86 -29.34
N MET A 73 -3.85 -4.22 -28.19
CA MET A 73 -3.89 -4.87 -26.87
C MET A 73 -5.18 -5.66 -26.62
N ALA A 74 -6.24 -5.38 -27.37
CA ALA A 74 -7.52 -6.05 -27.20
C ALA A 74 -7.39 -7.56 -27.44
N GLY A 75 -8.02 -8.34 -26.56
CA GLY A 75 -8.04 -9.81 -26.65
C GLY A 75 -6.80 -10.51 -26.09
N LEU A 76 -5.90 -9.80 -25.38
CA LEU A 76 -4.82 -10.45 -24.63
C LEU A 76 -5.38 -11.48 -23.63
N PRO A 77 -4.79 -12.68 -23.55
CA PRO A 77 -5.33 -13.77 -22.74
C PRO A 77 -5.30 -13.43 -21.25
N GLY A 78 -6.42 -13.63 -20.58
CA GLY A 78 -6.55 -13.38 -19.15
C GLY A 78 -6.68 -11.92 -18.75
N MET A 79 -6.79 -10.98 -19.70
CA MET A 79 -7.13 -9.58 -19.40
C MET A 79 -8.57 -9.49 -18.85
N THR A 80 -8.74 -8.83 -17.70
CA THR A 80 -10.04 -8.62 -17.05
C THR A 80 -10.58 -7.22 -17.31
N GLU A 81 -9.70 -6.23 -17.36
CA GLU A 81 -10.05 -4.83 -17.54
C GLU A 81 -8.95 -4.12 -18.32
N LEU A 82 -9.35 -3.22 -19.22
CA LEU A 82 -8.48 -2.28 -19.89
C LEU A 82 -9.00 -0.88 -19.56
N ARG A 83 -8.11 -0.01 -19.07
CA ARG A 83 -8.39 1.40 -18.83
C ARG A 83 -7.37 2.24 -19.56
N SER A 84 -7.80 3.37 -20.09
CA SER A 84 -6.91 4.32 -20.73
C SER A 84 -7.18 5.73 -20.25
N LEU A 85 -6.16 6.57 -20.42
CA LEU A 85 -6.18 7.96 -20.03
C LEU A 85 -5.38 8.75 -21.06
N SER A 86 -6.07 9.63 -21.78
CA SER A 86 -5.50 10.54 -22.76
C SER A 86 -5.45 11.94 -22.17
N LYS A 87 -4.24 12.49 -22.02
CA LYS A 87 -3.99 13.86 -21.55
C LYS A 87 -3.08 14.57 -22.55
N PHE A 88 -2.99 15.89 -22.40
CA PHE A 88 -2.06 16.69 -23.20
C PHE A 88 -0.64 16.12 -23.07
N GLY A 89 -0.09 15.68 -24.19
CA GLY A 89 1.25 15.09 -24.29
C GLY A 89 1.45 13.69 -23.69
N LEU A 90 0.39 12.99 -23.25
CA LEU A 90 0.51 11.68 -22.62
C LEU A 90 -0.69 10.77 -22.93
N SER A 91 -0.42 9.58 -23.45
CA SER A 91 -1.34 8.44 -23.43
C SER A 91 -0.87 7.43 -22.38
N GLN A 92 -1.76 7.01 -21.49
CA GLN A 92 -1.52 5.90 -20.58
C GLN A 92 -2.59 4.83 -20.78
N ILE A 93 -2.16 3.58 -20.90
CA ILE A 93 -3.04 2.41 -20.97
C ILE A 93 -2.65 1.45 -19.85
N THR A 94 -3.62 1.11 -19.00
CA THR A 94 -3.48 0.15 -17.91
C THR A 94 -4.31 -1.09 -18.22
N MET A 95 -3.66 -2.24 -18.30
CA MET A 95 -4.30 -3.53 -18.49
C MET A 95 -4.20 -4.33 -17.21
N THR A 96 -5.34 -4.75 -16.67
CA THR A 96 -5.43 -5.61 -15.48
C THR A 96 -5.75 -7.03 -15.91
N PHE A 97 -5.07 -8.01 -15.32
CA PHE A 97 -5.19 -9.41 -15.64
C PHE A 97 -5.73 -10.22 -14.45
N ARG A 98 -6.22 -11.43 -14.74
CA ARG A 98 -6.68 -12.39 -13.74
C ARG A 98 -5.57 -12.72 -12.74
N ASP A 99 -5.98 -12.96 -11.50
CA ASP A 99 -5.06 -13.34 -10.43
C ASP A 99 -4.28 -14.62 -10.77
N GLY A 100 -3.00 -14.63 -10.39
CA GLY A 100 -2.08 -15.75 -10.65
C GLY A 100 -1.43 -15.75 -12.05
N ALA A 101 -1.75 -14.78 -12.91
CA ALA A 101 -1.06 -14.63 -14.18
C ALA A 101 0.42 -14.23 -13.99
N ASP A 102 1.30 -14.78 -14.82
CA ASP A 102 2.72 -14.45 -14.80
C ASP A 102 2.96 -13.08 -15.44
N LEU A 103 3.33 -12.11 -14.60
CA LEU A 103 3.55 -10.73 -15.02
C LEU A 103 4.66 -10.58 -16.08
N TYR A 104 5.71 -11.40 -16.03
CA TYR A 104 6.80 -11.32 -17.01
C TYR A 104 6.36 -11.85 -18.37
N LEU A 105 5.60 -12.94 -18.40
CA LEU A 105 4.98 -13.46 -19.62
C LEU A 105 4.02 -12.42 -20.23
N LEU A 106 3.16 -11.81 -19.40
CA LEU A 106 2.23 -10.78 -19.86
C LEU A 106 2.95 -9.59 -20.48
N ARG A 107 4.03 -9.11 -19.87
CA ARG A 107 4.85 -8.03 -20.42
C ARG A 107 5.48 -8.41 -21.76
N GLN A 108 5.91 -9.66 -21.92
CA GLN A 108 6.43 -10.14 -23.19
C GLN A 108 5.36 -10.11 -24.28
N LEU A 109 4.15 -10.62 -23.99
CA LEU A 109 3.02 -10.60 -24.92
C LEU A 109 2.61 -9.16 -25.28
N VAL A 110 2.56 -8.27 -24.29
CA VAL A 110 2.27 -6.85 -24.51
C VAL A 110 3.36 -6.21 -25.40
N THR A 111 4.64 -6.50 -25.16
CA THR A 111 5.75 -5.96 -25.97
C THR A 111 5.65 -6.42 -27.43
N GLU A 112 5.25 -7.68 -27.66
CA GLU A 112 5.05 -8.22 -29.01
C GLU A 112 3.94 -7.48 -29.75
N ARG A 113 2.79 -7.24 -29.10
CA ARG A 113 1.68 -6.46 -29.66
C ARG A 113 2.01 -4.98 -29.81
N LEU A 114 2.79 -4.43 -28.89
CA LEU A 114 3.17 -3.03 -28.93
C LEU A 114 4.09 -2.73 -30.11
N THR A 115 4.94 -3.69 -30.48
CA THR A 115 5.78 -3.60 -31.68
C THR A 115 4.94 -3.50 -32.96
N GLN A 116 3.78 -4.16 -33.01
CA GLN A 116 2.83 -4.08 -34.13
C GLN A 116 2.10 -2.73 -34.13
N ALA A 117 1.62 -2.29 -32.96
CA ALA A 117 0.96 -0.99 -32.79
C ALA A 117 1.87 0.18 -33.17
N ASN A 118 3.18 0.07 -32.89
CA ASN A 118 4.16 1.13 -33.15
C ASN A 118 4.27 1.53 -34.64
N ALA A 119 3.84 0.66 -35.56
CA ALA A 119 3.80 0.99 -36.99
C ALA A 119 2.67 1.97 -37.36
N GLU A 120 1.61 2.05 -36.55
CA GLU A 120 0.45 2.94 -36.77
C GLU A 120 0.58 4.27 -36.00
N LEU A 121 1.55 4.39 -35.09
CA LEU A 121 1.70 5.57 -34.24
C LEU A 121 2.34 6.76 -34.98
N PRO A 122 1.98 8.01 -34.62
CA PRO A 122 2.63 9.20 -35.15
C PRO A 122 4.14 9.19 -34.89
N ALA A 123 4.92 9.70 -35.86
CA ALA A 123 6.37 9.77 -35.74
C ALA A 123 6.80 10.51 -34.45
N GLY A 124 7.75 9.93 -33.71
CA GLY A 124 8.21 10.46 -32.43
C GLY A 124 7.44 9.96 -31.21
N SER A 125 6.33 9.23 -31.38
CA SER A 125 5.64 8.54 -30.29
C SER A 125 6.42 7.28 -29.91
N VAL A 126 6.96 7.23 -28.69
CA VAL A 126 7.70 6.04 -28.20
C VAL A 126 6.94 5.45 -27.03
N PRO A 127 6.12 4.41 -27.25
CA PRO A 127 5.41 3.76 -26.17
C PRO A 127 6.39 2.94 -25.33
N VAL A 128 6.36 3.13 -24.01
CA VAL A 128 7.23 2.44 -23.05
C VAL A 128 6.41 1.73 -21.99
N LEU A 129 6.85 0.54 -21.61
CA LEU A 129 6.24 -0.18 -20.48
C LEU A 129 6.65 0.46 -19.17
N ALA A 130 5.67 0.71 -18.30
CA ALA A 130 5.95 1.15 -16.94
C ALA A 130 6.75 0.08 -16.16
N PRO A 131 7.43 0.48 -15.07
CA PRO A 131 8.18 -0.44 -14.21
C PRO A 131 7.32 -1.60 -13.68
N VAL A 132 7.96 -2.73 -13.38
CA VAL A 132 7.33 -3.92 -12.79
C VAL A 132 7.04 -3.67 -11.31
N SER A 133 5.98 -2.93 -11.02
CA SER A 133 5.59 -2.51 -9.67
C SER A 133 4.09 -2.73 -9.43
N THR A 134 3.68 -2.66 -8.17
CA THR A 134 2.27 -2.60 -7.76
C THR A 134 1.87 -1.16 -7.41
N GLY A 135 0.57 -0.88 -7.28
CA GLY A 135 0.09 0.44 -6.83
C GLY A 135 0.46 0.78 -5.38
N LEU A 136 0.94 -0.21 -4.60
CA LEU A 136 1.53 -0.01 -3.27
C LEU A 136 3.07 0.01 -3.30
N GLY A 137 3.68 0.09 -4.48
CA GLY A 137 5.12 -0.01 -4.68
C GLY A 137 5.90 1.24 -4.26
N GLU A 138 5.26 2.40 -4.10
CA GLU A 138 5.91 3.60 -3.59
C GLU A 138 6.19 3.47 -2.08
N ILE A 139 7.41 3.05 -1.73
CA ILE A 139 7.76 2.64 -0.36
C ILE A 139 8.54 3.69 0.42
N VAL A 140 9.29 4.56 -0.27
CA VAL A 140 10.14 5.59 0.35
C VAL A 140 10.06 6.87 -0.46
N TYR A 141 9.76 7.98 0.22
CA TYR A 141 9.94 9.34 -0.32
C TYR A 141 11.12 10.01 0.35
N TYR A 142 11.91 10.73 -0.45
CA TYR A 142 12.98 11.56 0.05
C TYR A 142 13.05 12.86 -0.73
N THR A 143 13.68 13.87 -0.16
CA THR A 143 13.95 15.15 -0.82
C THR A 143 15.43 15.42 -0.87
N VAL A 144 15.87 16.09 -1.92
CA VAL A 144 17.21 16.63 -2.07
C VAL A 144 17.10 18.14 -1.92
N ARG A 145 17.82 18.71 -0.95
CA ARG A 145 17.78 20.16 -0.68
C ARG A 145 19.14 20.70 -0.27
N TYR A 146 19.32 22.01 -0.42
CA TYR A 146 20.46 22.71 0.14
C TYR A 146 20.35 22.79 1.67
N ARG A 147 21.48 22.63 2.36
CA ARG A 147 21.56 22.89 3.80
C ARG A 147 21.27 24.36 4.08
N PRO A 148 20.62 24.70 5.21
CA PRO A 148 20.42 26.09 5.60
C PRO A 148 21.76 26.84 5.67
N GLY A 149 21.88 27.95 4.93
CA GLY A 149 23.10 28.78 4.90
C GLY A 149 24.27 28.22 4.08
N ALA A 150 24.05 27.22 3.23
CA ALA A 150 25.11 26.67 2.39
C ALA A 150 25.71 27.72 1.42
N PRO A 151 27.05 27.91 1.36
CA PRO A 151 27.69 28.91 0.50
C PRO A 151 27.50 28.64 -0.99
N GLY A 152 27.35 27.38 -1.41
CA GLY A 152 27.10 26.99 -2.80
C GLY A 152 25.64 27.08 -3.24
N ARG A 153 24.71 27.57 -2.41
CA ARG A 153 23.29 27.71 -2.77
C ARG A 153 23.11 28.88 -3.76
N PRO A 154 22.61 28.65 -4.99
CA PRO A 154 22.30 29.74 -5.92
C PRO A 154 21.27 30.72 -5.35
N ALA A 155 21.33 32.00 -5.70
CA ALA A 155 20.34 32.98 -5.23
C ALA A 155 18.95 32.78 -5.86
N ASP A 156 18.92 32.32 -7.12
CA ASP A 156 17.69 32.03 -7.86
C ASP A 156 17.13 30.65 -7.49
N SER A 157 15.83 30.58 -7.18
CA SER A 157 15.13 29.35 -6.82
C SER A 157 15.01 28.38 -7.99
N ALA A 158 14.85 28.88 -9.22
CA ALA A 158 14.76 28.00 -10.39
C ALA A 158 16.11 27.30 -10.64
N GLU A 159 17.22 28.04 -10.55
CA GLU A 159 18.56 27.47 -10.65
C GLU A 159 18.90 26.51 -9.49
N GLN A 160 18.47 26.81 -8.25
CA GLN A 160 18.58 25.86 -7.13
C GLN A 160 17.91 24.52 -7.49
N LEU A 161 16.66 24.57 -7.96
CA LEU A 161 15.87 23.38 -8.29
C LEU A 161 16.43 22.63 -9.51
N ARG A 162 17.02 23.34 -10.47
CA ARG A 162 17.69 22.76 -11.64
C ARG A 162 18.93 21.95 -11.22
N GLN A 163 19.77 22.52 -10.36
CA GLN A 163 20.97 21.85 -9.86
C GLN A 163 20.62 20.65 -8.97
N LEU A 164 19.61 20.77 -8.10
CA LEU A 164 19.14 19.66 -7.27
C LEU A 164 18.56 18.53 -8.12
N ARG A 165 17.81 18.84 -9.18
CA ARG A 165 17.28 17.85 -10.13
C ARG A 165 18.41 17.14 -10.87
N PHE A 166 19.42 17.88 -11.32
CA PHE A 166 20.59 17.31 -11.97
C PHE A 166 21.39 16.38 -11.04
N ILE A 167 21.57 16.76 -9.76
CA ILE A 167 22.19 15.89 -8.76
C ILE A 167 21.34 14.63 -8.55
N HIS A 168 20.03 14.77 -8.46
CA HIS A 168 19.12 13.63 -8.31
C HIS A 168 19.28 12.64 -9.47
N ASP A 169 19.12 13.09 -10.71
CA ASP A 169 19.00 12.21 -11.88
C ASP A 169 20.31 11.51 -12.22
N TYR A 170 21.44 12.19 -12.01
CA TYR A 170 22.74 11.67 -12.44
C TYR A 170 23.63 11.15 -11.30
N GLN A 171 23.29 11.41 -10.03
CA GLN A 171 24.09 10.92 -8.89
C GLN A 171 23.27 10.02 -7.95
N LEU A 172 22.03 10.39 -7.61
CA LEU A 172 21.22 9.59 -6.68
C LEU A 172 20.51 8.44 -7.39
N LYS A 173 19.73 8.75 -8.43
CA LYS A 173 18.88 7.79 -9.15
C LYS A 173 19.67 6.55 -9.61
N PRO A 174 20.86 6.64 -10.24
CA PRO A 174 21.61 5.44 -10.64
C PRO A 174 22.07 4.58 -9.46
N LEU A 175 22.49 5.22 -8.35
CA LEU A 175 22.97 4.51 -7.17
C LEU A 175 21.83 3.84 -6.39
N LEU A 176 20.63 4.42 -6.42
CA LEU A 176 19.44 3.86 -5.79
C LEU A 176 18.79 2.75 -6.61
N ARG A 177 18.77 2.86 -7.95
CA ARG A 177 18.31 1.78 -8.84
C ARG A 177 19.14 0.50 -8.70
N GLY A 178 20.40 0.60 -8.27
CA GLY A 178 21.24 -0.57 -7.94
C GLY A 178 20.84 -1.30 -6.66
N THR A 179 19.84 -0.83 -5.90
CA THR A 179 19.40 -1.45 -4.66
C THR A 179 18.52 -2.67 -4.95
N PRO A 180 18.80 -3.86 -4.38
CA PRO A 180 17.98 -5.04 -4.60
C PRO A 180 16.50 -4.83 -4.23
N GLY A 181 15.61 -5.21 -5.15
CA GLY A 181 14.16 -5.10 -4.98
C GLY A 181 13.56 -3.74 -5.34
N VAL A 182 14.38 -2.76 -5.77
CA VAL A 182 13.88 -1.51 -6.37
C VAL A 182 13.63 -1.73 -7.86
N ALA A 183 12.41 -1.43 -8.32
CA ALA A 183 12.06 -1.45 -9.74
C ALA A 183 12.50 -0.16 -10.44
N GLU A 184 12.25 0.99 -9.81
CA GLU A 184 12.49 2.30 -10.40
C GLU A 184 12.65 3.37 -9.31
N VAL A 185 13.29 4.49 -9.67
CA VAL A 185 13.40 5.68 -8.81
C VAL A 185 12.93 6.89 -9.60
N ASN A 186 11.80 7.46 -9.20
CA ASN A 186 11.16 8.56 -9.91
C ASN A 186 11.47 9.90 -9.24
N ALA A 187 11.78 10.92 -10.04
CA ALA A 187 11.81 12.30 -9.58
C ALA A 187 10.47 13.01 -9.78
N ILE A 188 10.13 13.87 -8.83
CA ILE A 188 8.96 14.75 -8.83
C ILE A 188 9.45 16.17 -8.52
N GLY A 189 9.09 17.11 -9.40
CA GLY A 189 9.54 18.50 -9.32
C GLY A 189 10.99 18.70 -9.80
N GLY A 190 11.49 19.91 -9.56
CA GLY A 190 12.74 20.37 -10.16
C GLY A 190 12.58 20.82 -11.62
N TYR A 191 13.67 21.35 -12.18
CA TYR A 191 13.76 21.73 -13.58
C TYR A 191 14.76 20.81 -14.28
N GLU A 192 14.30 20.09 -15.30
CA GLU A 192 15.20 19.35 -16.18
C GLU A 192 16.05 20.35 -16.97
N ARG A 193 17.36 20.12 -17.07
CA ARG A 193 18.28 21.04 -17.71
C ARG A 193 18.30 20.76 -19.23
N GLN A 194 17.89 21.74 -20.02
CA GLN A 194 17.96 21.71 -21.49
C GLN A 194 18.76 22.90 -22.01
N ILE A 195 19.35 22.74 -23.19
CA ILE A 195 19.94 23.84 -23.94
C ILE A 195 18.87 24.33 -24.91
N VAL A 196 18.38 25.55 -24.67
CA VAL A 196 17.30 26.14 -25.46
C VAL A 196 17.90 27.15 -26.42
N ILE A 197 17.61 26.98 -27.69
CA ILE A 197 17.95 27.91 -28.76
C ILE A 197 16.69 28.69 -29.05
N GLU A 198 16.64 29.97 -28.68
CA GLU A 198 15.49 30.85 -28.89
C GLU A 198 15.70 31.65 -30.19
N PRO A 199 15.15 31.22 -31.34
CA PRO A 199 15.27 31.93 -32.60
C PRO A 199 14.58 33.29 -32.60
N ASP A 200 15.22 34.29 -33.19
CA ASP A 200 14.60 35.60 -33.45
C ASP A 200 13.95 35.58 -34.85
N PRO A 201 12.61 35.66 -34.97
CA PRO A 201 11.92 35.59 -36.25
C PRO A 201 12.37 36.67 -37.25
N LYS A 202 12.77 37.85 -36.76
CA LYS A 202 13.25 38.93 -37.64
C LYS A 202 14.61 38.59 -38.22
N LYS A 203 15.55 38.12 -37.38
CA LYS A 203 16.89 37.73 -37.83
C LYS A 203 16.88 36.52 -38.73
N LEU A 204 16.00 35.55 -38.47
CA LEU A 204 15.76 34.43 -39.37
C LEU A 204 15.27 34.89 -40.75
N GLY A 205 14.33 35.86 -40.76
CA GLY A 205 13.85 36.49 -42.00
C GLY A 205 14.96 37.23 -42.75
N ASP A 206 15.76 38.04 -42.05
CA ASP A 206 16.88 38.80 -42.63
C ASP A 206 17.99 37.88 -43.17
N ALA A 207 18.19 36.72 -42.52
CA ALA A 207 19.12 35.69 -42.96
C ALA A 207 18.53 34.74 -44.04
N ALA A 208 17.25 34.88 -44.37
CA ALA A 208 16.49 33.97 -45.24
C ALA A 208 16.59 32.48 -44.81
N ILE A 209 16.60 32.23 -43.50
CA ILE A 209 16.66 30.89 -42.91
C ILE A 209 15.31 30.54 -42.27
N SER A 210 14.78 29.36 -42.61
CA SER A 210 13.58 28.83 -41.97
C SER A 210 13.89 28.13 -40.63
N PHE A 211 12.87 27.96 -39.77
CA PHE A 211 13.00 27.18 -38.53
C PHE A 211 13.53 25.77 -38.79
N ALA A 212 13.01 25.09 -39.82
CA ALA A 212 13.47 23.75 -40.20
C ALA A 212 14.94 23.73 -40.66
N GLN A 213 15.39 24.79 -41.35
CA GLN A 213 16.80 24.96 -41.70
C GLN A 213 17.66 25.24 -40.48
N LEU A 214 17.19 26.01 -39.50
CA LEU A 214 17.92 26.23 -38.25
C LEU A 214 18.12 24.91 -37.50
N VAL A 215 17.06 24.09 -37.37
CA VAL A 215 17.13 22.76 -36.75
C VAL A 215 18.14 21.86 -37.49
N SER A 216 18.14 21.87 -38.83
CA SER A 216 19.08 21.05 -39.61
C SER A 216 20.53 21.54 -39.51
N VAL A 217 20.76 22.84 -39.39
CA VAL A 217 22.09 23.44 -39.17
C VAL A 217 22.63 23.08 -37.77
N VAL A 218 21.77 23.08 -36.76
CA VAL A 218 22.14 22.61 -35.41
C VAL A 218 22.49 21.11 -35.44
N ARG A 219 21.74 20.29 -36.19
CA ARG A 219 21.99 18.84 -36.36
C ARG A 219 23.30 18.54 -37.09
N ASN A 220 23.62 19.28 -38.15
CA ASN A 220 24.64 18.91 -39.15
C ASN A 220 25.83 19.88 -39.18
N SER A 221 26.26 20.41 -38.03
CA SER A 221 27.21 21.52 -37.92
C SER A 221 28.62 21.21 -38.48
N THR A 222 28.75 21.15 -39.81
CA THR A 222 29.99 20.93 -40.55
C THR A 222 29.92 21.67 -41.90
N GLU A 223 30.19 22.98 -41.84
CA GLU A 223 31.12 23.74 -42.70
C GLU A 223 30.61 25.15 -43.08
N LYS A 224 31.41 26.14 -42.62
CA LYS A 224 31.35 27.62 -42.79
C LYS A 224 30.04 28.31 -42.36
N PRO A 225 29.88 28.80 -41.11
CA PRO A 225 28.53 29.15 -40.67
C PRO A 225 28.32 30.64 -40.39
N LEU A 226 27.19 31.14 -40.89
CA LEU A 226 26.31 31.98 -40.08
C LEU A 226 26.10 31.23 -38.75
N LEU A 227 26.55 31.79 -37.64
CA LEU A 227 26.53 31.08 -36.37
C LEU A 227 25.12 31.09 -35.80
N VAL A 228 24.73 30.04 -35.06
CA VAL A 228 23.42 30.00 -34.39
C VAL A 228 23.19 31.25 -33.53
N ARG A 229 24.25 31.75 -32.87
CA ARG A 229 24.21 33.01 -32.10
C ARG A 229 23.86 34.26 -32.91
N ASP A 230 24.04 34.22 -34.22
CA ASP A 230 23.76 35.34 -35.12
C ASP A 230 22.25 35.45 -35.40
N VAL A 231 21.50 34.35 -35.25
CA VAL A 231 20.05 34.25 -35.54
C VAL A 231 19.18 33.84 -34.35
N ALA A 232 19.78 33.33 -33.27
CA ALA A 232 19.10 32.84 -32.08
C ALA A 232 19.89 33.14 -30.80
N ALA A 233 19.19 33.37 -29.69
CA ALA A 233 19.80 33.40 -28.37
C ALA A 233 19.97 31.97 -27.85
N ILE A 234 21.13 31.62 -27.30
CA ILE A 234 21.38 30.30 -26.73
C ILE A 234 21.37 30.44 -25.21
N THR A 235 20.37 29.85 -24.56
CA THR A 235 20.17 29.93 -23.11
C THR A 235 20.12 28.52 -22.51
N ILE A 236 20.40 28.42 -21.20
CA ILE A 236 20.14 27.18 -20.45
C ILE A 236 18.71 27.29 -19.94
N GLY A 237 17.81 26.52 -20.56
CA GLY A 237 16.40 26.48 -20.23
C GLY A 237 16.01 25.19 -19.52
N SER A 238 14.72 24.87 -19.59
CA SER A 238 14.17 23.64 -19.01
C SER A 238 12.98 23.14 -19.79
N ALA A 239 12.79 21.82 -19.76
CA ALA A 239 11.61 21.18 -20.31
C ALA A 239 10.33 21.71 -19.67
N VAL A 240 9.21 21.59 -20.40
CA VAL A 240 7.88 21.88 -19.87
C VAL A 240 7.61 20.98 -18.67
N ARG A 241 7.34 21.59 -17.51
CA ARG A 241 7.07 20.85 -16.28
C ARG A 241 5.66 20.28 -16.31
N THR A 242 5.55 18.95 -16.22
CA THR A 242 4.29 18.22 -16.02
C THR A 242 3.94 18.03 -14.54
N GLY A 243 4.91 18.31 -13.64
CA GLY A 243 4.73 18.21 -12.20
C GLY A 243 5.67 19.08 -11.37
N ALA A 244 5.31 19.23 -10.10
CA ALA A 244 6.04 19.97 -9.08
C ALA A 244 6.02 19.21 -7.76
N SER A 245 6.93 19.55 -6.86
CA SER A 245 6.89 19.06 -5.48
C SER A 245 7.18 20.19 -4.52
N THR A 246 6.50 20.16 -3.38
CA THR A 246 6.66 21.12 -2.29
C THR A 246 6.97 20.41 -0.98
N LEU A 247 7.74 21.06 -0.13
CA LEU A 247 8.11 20.60 1.21
C LEU A 247 7.89 21.76 2.19
N ASN A 248 6.88 21.63 3.03
CA ASN A 248 6.49 22.65 4.00
C ASN A 248 6.33 24.07 3.42
N GLY A 249 5.77 24.19 2.22
CA GLY A 249 5.52 25.45 1.53
C GLY A 249 6.62 25.91 0.56
N GLU A 250 7.76 25.23 0.52
CA GLU A 250 8.85 25.56 -0.41
C GLU A 250 8.91 24.52 -1.54
N GLU A 251 9.15 24.95 -2.78
CA GLU A 251 9.38 23.98 -3.86
C GLU A 251 10.64 23.16 -3.59
N SER A 252 10.58 21.87 -3.91
CA SER A 252 11.66 20.93 -3.68
C SER A 252 11.73 19.87 -4.77
N VAL A 253 12.84 19.14 -4.82
CA VAL A 253 12.98 17.95 -5.65
C VAL A 253 12.76 16.73 -4.76
N THR A 254 11.70 15.98 -5.03
CA THR A 254 11.33 14.79 -4.28
C THR A 254 11.58 13.56 -5.12
N GLY A 255 12.32 12.59 -4.58
CA GLY A 255 12.50 11.27 -5.16
C GLY A 255 11.57 10.25 -4.51
N ALA A 256 11.10 9.31 -5.32
CA ALA A 256 10.25 8.19 -4.92
C ALA A 256 10.93 6.88 -5.30
N ALA A 257 11.20 6.01 -4.31
CA ALA A 257 11.70 4.67 -4.58
C ALA A 257 10.50 3.72 -4.75
N ILE A 258 10.47 3.05 -5.90
CA ILE A 258 9.39 2.15 -6.30
C ILE A 258 9.89 0.72 -6.18
N MET A 259 9.18 -0.10 -5.41
CA MET A 259 9.48 -1.50 -5.17
C MET A 259 9.07 -2.39 -6.35
N LEU A 260 9.85 -3.42 -6.61
CA LEU A 260 9.51 -4.48 -7.55
C LEU A 260 8.28 -5.28 -7.06
N ALA A 261 7.38 -5.61 -7.98
CA ALA A 261 6.19 -6.40 -7.67
C ALA A 261 6.58 -7.77 -7.06
N GLY A 262 5.94 -8.14 -5.96
CA GLY A 262 6.20 -9.39 -5.23
C GLY A 262 7.35 -9.34 -4.20
N GLU A 263 8.09 -8.24 -4.11
CA GLU A 263 9.10 -8.04 -3.06
C GLU A 263 8.47 -7.63 -1.71
N ASN A 264 9.26 -7.72 -0.64
CA ASN A 264 8.81 -7.31 0.70
C ASN A 264 9.07 -5.81 0.95
N SER A 265 8.00 -5.06 1.20
CA SER A 265 8.02 -3.60 1.39
C SER A 265 9.00 -3.15 2.47
N ARG A 266 9.00 -3.79 3.64
CA ARG A 266 9.91 -3.46 4.75
C ARG A 266 11.38 -3.70 4.41
N ARG A 267 11.70 -4.83 3.77
CA ARG A 267 13.09 -5.18 3.42
C ARG A 267 13.65 -4.21 2.38
N VAL A 268 12.89 -3.91 1.33
CA VAL A 268 13.32 -2.99 0.27
C VAL A 268 13.41 -1.56 0.81
N ALA A 269 12.44 -1.11 1.61
CA ALA A 269 12.46 0.24 2.20
C ALA A 269 13.70 0.47 3.06
N ARG A 270 14.04 -0.50 3.93
CA ARG A 270 15.28 -0.45 4.72
C ARG A 270 16.53 -0.43 3.84
N ALA A 271 16.59 -1.25 2.80
CA ALA A 271 17.72 -1.27 1.88
C ALA A 271 17.89 0.08 1.15
N VAL A 272 16.79 0.73 0.77
CA VAL A 272 16.79 2.07 0.16
C VAL A 272 17.29 3.11 1.17
N VAL A 273 16.78 3.12 2.40
CA VAL A 273 17.21 4.07 3.44
C VAL A 273 18.70 3.89 3.78
N GLU A 274 19.16 2.64 3.94
CA GLU A 274 20.58 2.34 4.14
C GLU A 274 21.44 2.80 2.96
N GLN A 275 20.94 2.64 1.73
CA GLN A 275 21.64 3.12 0.53
C GLN A 275 21.67 4.64 0.47
N LEU A 276 20.59 5.34 0.83
CA LEU A 276 20.57 6.80 0.97
C LEU A 276 21.63 7.27 1.98
N ASP A 277 21.75 6.59 3.13
CA ASP A 277 22.78 6.90 4.14
C ASP A 277 24.21 6.68 3.61
N ARG A 278 24.43 5.67 2.76
CA ARG A 278 25.72 5.44 2.09
C ARG A 278 26.04 6.47 1.00
N ILE A 279 25.01 7.05 0.37
CA ILE A 279 25.15 8.08 -0.67
C ILE A 279 25.36 9.46 -0.04
N ARG A 280 24.75 9.76 1.11
CA ARG A 280 24.89 11.05 1.83
C ARG A 280 26.31 11.63 1.86
N PRO A 281 27.38 10.89 2.22
CA PRO A 281 28.73 11.43 2.26
C PRO A 281 29.37 11.68 0.89
N LYS A 282 28.80 11.15 -0.21
CA LYS A 282 29.29 11.32 -1.58
C LYS A 282 28.75 12.57 -2.26
N LEU A 283 27.72 13.20 -1.68
CA LEU A 283 27.13 14.41 -2.21
C LEU A 283 27.96 15.65 -1.89
N PRO A 284 27.81 16.74 -2.65
CA PRO A 284 28.39 18.03 -2.30
C PRO A 284 28.03 18.42 -0.86
N ALA A 285 28.98 19.02 -0.13
CA ALA A 285 28.81 19.36 1.29
C ALA A 285 27.60 20.28 1.56
N ASP A 286 27.21 21.05 0.55
CA ASP A 286 26.08 21.99 0.56
C ASP A 286 24.71 21.34 0.43
N VAL A 287 24.65 20.06 0.04
CA VAL A 287 23.42 19.32 -0.24
C VAL A 287 23.15 18.30 0.87
N GLU A 288 21.89 18.13 1.23
CA GLU A 288 21.44 17.08 2.13
C GLU A 288 20.25 16.31 1.56
N ILE A 289 20.19 15.02 1.91
CA ILE A 289 19.05 14.15 1.61
C ILE A 289 18.26 13.91 2.89
N ARG A 290 16.96 14.19 2.84
CA ARG A 290 16.04 13.92 3.95
C ARG A 290 14.97 12.93 3.49
N VAL A 291 14.76 11.87 4.27
CA VAL A 291 13.62 10.96 4.09
C VAL A 291 12.36 11.66 4.57
N LEU A 292 11.32 11.65 3.75
CA LEU A 292 10.02 12.30 3.98
C LEU A 292 8.95 11.30 4.41
N TYR A 293 9.02 10.07 3.92
CA TYR A 293 8.13 8.97 4.25
C TYR A 293 8.88 7.65 4.09
N ASP A 294 8.73 6.76 5.06
CA ASP A 294 9.24 5.40 5.03
C ASP A 294 8.12 4.44 5.44
N ARG A 295 7.71 3.56 4.50
CA ARG A 295 6.70 2.54 4.79
C ARG A 295 7.14 1.57 5.89
N SER A 296 8.45 1.42 6.13
CA SER A 296 8.99 0.54 7.17
C SER A 296 8.59 0.97 8.59
N ASP A 297 8.28 2.25 8.81
CA ASP A 297 7.80 2.78 10.09
C ASP A 297 6.41 2.23 10.43
N LEU A 298 5.49 2.25 9.46
CA LEU A 298 4.15 1.66 9.62
C LEU A 298 4.23 0.17 9.90
N VAL A 299 5.08 -0.56 9.16
CA VAL A 299 5.27 -2.00 9.38
C VAL A 299 5.86 -2.25 10.77
N HIS A 300 6.81 -1.44 11.23
CA HIS A 300 7.40 -1.58 12.55
C HIS A 300 6.39 -1.31 13.68
N ALA A 301 5.62 -0.21 13.57
CA ALA A 301 4.53 0.11 14.50
C ALA A 301 3.49 -1.03 14.57
N THR A 302 3.15 -1.61 13.41
CA THR A 302 2.25 -2.76 13.32
C THR A 302 2.83 -3.97 14.07
N ILE A 303 4.11 -4.31 13.84
CA ILE A 303 4.79 -5.41 14.53
C ILE A 303 4.81 -5.20 16.04
N THR A 304 5.09 -3.98 16.51
CA THR A 304 5.13 -3.68 17.95
C THR A 304 3.75 -3.83 18.57
N THR A 305 2.69 -3.36 17.91
CA THR A 305 1.32 -3.49 18.40
C THR A 305 0.88 -4.95 18.43
N VAL A 306 1.09 -5.69 17.34
CA VAL A 306 0.76 -7.13 17.27
C VAL A 306 1.57 -7.90 18.32
N GLY A 307 2.87 -7.63 18.44
CA GLY A 307 3.74 -8.29 19.42
C GLY A 307 3.30 -8.03 20.87
N THR A 308 2.92 -6.79 21.18
CA THR A 308 2.43 -6.41 22.52
C THR A 308 1.09 -7.07 22.80
N ASN A 309 0.13 -7.00 21.88
CA ASN A 309 -1.18 -7.63 22.02
C ASN A 309 -1.07 -9.15 22.16
N LEU A 310 -0.20 -9.80 21.38
CA LEU A 310 0.05 -11.24 21.48
C LEU A 310 0.71 -11.59 22.81
N ALA A 311 1.67 -10.79 23.29
CA ALA A 311 2.31 -11.03 24.58
C ALA A 311 1.34 -10.84 25.76
N GLU A 312 0.56 -9.76 25.76
CA GLU A 312 -0.46 -9.47 26.77
C GLU A 312 -1.56 -10.52 26.76
N GLY A 313 -2.06 -10.91 25.58
CA GLY A 313 -3.06 -11.96 25.42
C GLY A 313 -2.54 -13.31 25.94
N ALA A 314 -1.32 -13.71 25.57
CA ALA A 314 -0.72 -14.94 26.05
C ALA A 314 -0.49 -14.92 27.58
N LEU A 315 -0.10 -13.77 28.14
CA LEU A 315 0.10 -13.60 29.58
C LEU A 315 -1.23 -13.62 30.33
N LEU A 316 -2.29 -13.02 29.79
CA LEU A 316 -3.64 -13.08 30.35
C LEU A 316 -4.17 -14.52 30.36
N VAL A 317 -4.02 -15.24 29.24
CA VAL A 317 -4.39 -16.65 29.15
C VAL A 317 -3.60 -17.47 30.17
N ALA A 318 -2.28 -17.28 30.25
CA ALA A 318 -1.47 -17.95 31.26
C ALA A 318 -1.95 -17.65 32.69
N ALA A 319 -2.21 -16.37 33.02
CA ALA A 319 -2.69 -15.96 34.33
C ALA A 319 -4.04 -16.60 34.69
N ILE A 320 -4.99 -16.61 33.74
CA ILE A 320 -6.30 -17.26 33.92
C ILE A 320 -6.11 -18.78 34.10
N LEU A 321 -5.22 -19.41 33.34
CA LEU A 321 -4.91 -20.84 33.47
C LEU A 321 -4.32 -21.19 34.84
N PHE A 322 -3.36 -20.38 35.33
CA PHE A 322 -2.85 -20.52 36.70
C PHE A 322 -3.97 -20.38 37.73
N ALA A 323 -4.88 -19.43 37.53
CA ALA A 323 -6.02 -19.20 38.40
C ALA A 323 -7.09 -20.31 38.31
N LEU A 324 -7.27 -20.98 37.17
CA LEU A 324 -8.30 -22.01 37.02
C LEU A 324 -7.83 -23.40 37.44
N LEU A 325 -6.62 -23.80 37.01
CA LEU A 325 -6.09 -25.15 37.19
C LEU A 325 -5.61 -25.43 38.62
N GLY A 326 -5.24 -24.39 39.39
CA GLY A 326 -4.71 -24.54 40.75
C GLY A 326 -3.37 -25.28 40.85
N HIS A 327 -2.83 -25.80 39.74
CA HIS A 327 -1.57 -26.53 39.66
C HIS A 327 -0.61 -25.83 38.70
N TRP A 328 0.41 -25.17 39.26
CA TRP A 328 1.34 -24.32 38.50
C TRP A 328 2.08 -25.09 37.39
N ARG A 329 2.37 -26.38 37.59
CA ARG A 329 3.06 -27.22 36.60
C ARG A 329 2.15 -27.54 35.41
N ALA A 330 0.86 -27.72 35.65
CA ALA A 330 -0.13 -27.97 34.60
C ALA A 330 -0.37 -26.71 33.78
N ALA A 331 -0.51 -25.56 34.45
CA ALA A 331 -0.59 -24.27 33.78
C ALA A 331 0.63 -24.04 32.89
N LEU A 332 1.85 -24.32 33.36
CA LEU A 332 3.07 -24.20 32.54
C LEU A 332 3.04 -25.11 31.29
N VAL A 333 2.57 -26.35 31.41
CA VAL A 333 2.45 -27.28 30.26
C VAL A 333 1.51 -26.70 29.20
N VAL A 334 0.34 -26.19 29.61
CA VAL A 334 -0.63 -25.59 28.69
C VAL A 334 -0.11 -24.28 28.12
N THR A 335 0.51 -23.41 28.93
CA THR A 335 1.10 -22.15 28.45
C THR A 335 2.19 -22.39 27.41
N LEU A 336 2.97 -23.47 27.51
CA LEU A 336 3.98 -23.83 26.50
C LEU A 336 3.36 -24.22 25.15
N ALA A 337 2.08 -24.64 25.11
CA ALA A 337 1.36 -24.89 23.88
C ALA A 337 1.24 -23.63 23.01
N ILE A 338 1.11 -22.46 23.62
CA ILE A 338 0.95 -21.17 22.93
C ILE A 338 2.15 -20.86 22.02
N PRO A 339 3.39 -20.72 22.53
CA PRO A 339 4.54 -20.38 21.68
C PRO A 339 4.87 -21.50 20.70
N LEU A 340 4.67 -22.78 21.05
CA LEU A 340 4.97 -23.89 20.16
C LEU A 340 4.00 -23.96 18.96
N SER A 341 2.70 -23.74 19.19
CA SER A 341 1.71 -23.63 18.11
C SER A 341 1.99 -22.42 17.23
N PHE A 342 2.44 -21.31 17.82
CA PHE A 342 2.82 -20.11 17.07
C PHE A 342 4.06 -20.35 16.20
N LEU A 343 5.08 -21.07 16.69
CA LEU A 343 6.24 -21.45 15.90
C LEU A 343 5.88 -22.40 14.74
N PHE A 344 4.92 -23.30 14.97
CA PHE A 344 4.35 -24.14 13.91
C PHE A 344 3.66 -23.30 12.83
N LEU A 345 2.84 -22.33 13.25
CA LEU A 345 2.20 -21.36 12.36
C LEU A 345 3.25 -20.62 11.51
N LEU A 346 4.27 -20.01 12.13
CA LEU A 346 5.29 -19.25 11.39
C LEU A 346 6.05 -20.13 10.39
N THR A 347 6.29 -21.39 10.74
CA THR A 347 6.90 -22.37 9.83
C THR A 347 5.99 -22.65 8.63
N GLY A 348 4.69 -22.84 8.85
CA GLY A 348 3.70 -23.03 7.79
C GLY A 348 3.56 -21.80 6.89
N MET A 349 3.52 -20.60 7.46
CA MET A 349 3.44 -19.33 6.71
C MET A 349 4.68 -19.12 5.83
N ALA A 350 5.88 -19.41 6.34
CA ALA A 350 7.12 -19.32 5.57
C ALA A 350 7.11 -20.25 4.35
N GLN A 351 6.61 -21.49 4.51
CA GLN A 351 6.52 -22.47 3.42
C GLN A 351 5.43 -22.09 2.39
N ALA A 352 4.29 -21.61 2.87
CA ALA A 352 3.18 -21.15 2.04
C ALA A 352 3.43 -19.77 1.41
N ARG A 353 4.58 -19.13 1.69
CA ARG A 353 4.93 -17.76 1.26
C ARG A 353 3.85 -16.71 1.62
N LEU A 354 3.18 -16.91 2.74
CA LEU A 354 2.18 -15.98 3.26
C LEU A 354 2.88 -14.85 4.03
N SER A 355 2.42 -13.62 3.84
CA SER A 355 2.91 -12.50 4.63
C SER A 355 2.30 -12.54 6.03
N ALA A 356 3.14 -12.30 7.04
CA ALA A 356 2.69 -11.97 8.38
C ALA A 356 2.29 -10.49 8.41
N ASN A 357 1.00 -10.23 8.60
CA ASN A 357 0.44 -8.89 8.69
C ASN A 357 -0.54 -8.77 9.85
N LEU A 358 -1.05 -7.56 10.08
CA LEU A 358 -2.00 -7.29 11.18
C LEU A 358 -3.25 -8.17 11.08
N MET A 359 -3.78 -8.36 9.86
CA MET A 359 -5.00 -9.13 9.65
C MET A 359 -4.77 -10.63 9.91
N SER A 360 -3.64 -11.17 9.46
CA SER A 360 -3.33 -12.59 9.62
C SER A 360 -2.95 -12.98 11.05
N LEU A 361 -2.16 -12.15 11.73
CA LEU A 361 -1.69 -12.43 13.10
C LEU A 361 -2.64 -11.90 14.18
N GLY A 362 -3.31 -10.78 13.92
CA GLY A 362 -4.21 -10.13 14.87
C GLY A 362 -5.53 -10.89 15.08
N ALA A 363 -5.93 -11.73 14.13
CA ALA A 363 -7.12 -12.57 14.26
C ALA A 363 -6.89 -13.84 15.10
N ILE A 364 -5.67 -14.05 15.61
CA ILE A 364 -5.35 -15.26 16.37
C ILE A 364 -5.86 -15.12 17.81
N ASP A 365 -6.91 -15.89 18.12
CA ASP A 365 -7.36 -16.08 19.49
C ASP A 365 -6.60 -17.24 20.15
N PHE A 366 -5.82 -16.92 21.18
CA PHE A 366 -5.10 -17.94 21.95
C PHE A 366 -6.06 -18.92 22.64
N GLY A 367 -7.26 -18.48 23.03
CA GLY A 367 -8.27 -19.36 23.62
C GLY A 367 -8.56 -20.56 22.72
N LEU A 368 -8.72 -20.30 21.42
CA LEU A 368 -8.91 -21.31 20.39
C LEU A 368 -7.71 -22.27 20.28
N ILE A 369 -6.49 -21.73 20.38
CA ILE A 369 -5.24 -22.50 20.27
C ILE A 369 -5.02 -23.40 21.48
N VAL A 370 -5.32 -22.93 22.70
CA VAL A 370 -5.04 -23.71 23.92
C VAL A 370 -6.15 -24.65 24.32
N ASP A 371 -7.37 -24.51 23.79
CA ASP A 371 -8.56 -25.28 24.21
C ASP A 371 -8.30 -26.80 24.29
N GLY A 372 -7.77 -27.38 23.20
CA GLY A 372 -7.45 -28.81 23.19
C GLY A 372 -6.39 -29.23 24.21
N ALA A 373 -5.38 -28.38 24.46
CA ALA A 373 -4.36 -28.63 25.47
C ALA A 373 -4.93 -28.51 26.90
N ILE A 374 -5.83 -27.55 27.15
CA ILE A 374 -6.52 -27.37 28.43
C ILE A 374 -7.35 -28.61 28.74
N VAL A 375 -8.24 -29.03 27.82
CA VAL A 375 -9.12 -30.19 28.01
C VAL A 375 -8.31 -31.46 28.31
N MET A 376 -7.19 -31.67 27.60
CA MET A 376 -6.28 -32.78 27.87
C MET A 376 -5.67 -32.74 29.27
N VAL A 377 -5.06 -31.61 29.62
CA VAL A 377 -4.31 -31.47 30.87
C VAL A 377 -5.25 -31.47 32.08
N GLU A 378 -6.43 -30.88 31.96
CA GLU A 378 -7.46 -30.96 32.99
C GLU A 378 -7.91 -32.41 33.20
N ASN A 379 -8.15 -33.17 32.13
CA ASN A 379 -8.53 -34.58 32.26
C ASN A 379 -7.43 -35.40 32.92
N PHE A 380 -6.16 -35.12 32.62
CA PHE A 380 -5.03 -35.73 33.31
C PHE A 380 -5.02 -35.44 34.81
N LEU A 381 -5.17 -34.17 35.19
CA LEU A 381 -5.20 -33.78 36.60
C LEU A 381 -6.34 -34.48 37.36
N ARG A 382 -7.53 -34.50 36.77
CA ARG A 382 -8.71 -35.15 37.34
C ARG A 382 -8.47 -36.64 37.60
N HIS A 383 -8.03 -37.39 36.58
CA HIS A 383 -7.76 -38.83 36.72
C HIS A 383 -6.60 -39.13 37.67
N LEU A 384 -5.54 -38.31 37.67
CA LEU A 384 -4.42 -38.48 38.58
C LEU A 384 -4.82 -38.22 40.04
N ALA A 385 -5.64 -37.20 40.30
CA ALA A 385 -6.15 -36.88 41.63
C ALA A 385 -7.01 -38.03 42.17
N THR A 386 -8.01 -38.46 41.39
CA THR A 386 -8.91 -39.56 41.78
C THR A 386 -8.13 -40.86 42.03
N ARG A 387 -7.12 -41.17 41.20
CA ARG A 387 -6.31 -42.38 41.39
C ARG A 387 -5.39 -42.29 42.61
N GLN A 388 -4.81 -41.13 42.90
CA GLN A 388 -4.04 -40.91 44.15
C GLN A 388 -4.93 -41.03 45.38
N HIS A 389 -6.16 -40.50 45.32
CA HIS A 389 -7.12 -40.59 46.41
C HIS A 389 -7.56 -42.05 46.67
N GLN A 390 -7.88 -42.80 45.62
CA GLN A 390 -8.22 -44.23 45.72
C GLN A 390 -7.10 -45.08 46.33
N LEU A 391 -5.84 -44.78 46.04
CA LEU A 391 -4.69 -45.55 46.50
C LEU A 391 -4.11 -45.04 47.83
N GLY A 392 -4.50 -43.85 48.29
CA GLY A 392 -3.97 -43.21 49.50
C GLY A 392 -2.47 -42.91 49.47
N ARG A 393 -1.82 -43.01 48.30
CA ARG A 393 -0.37 -42.84 48.11
C ARG A 393 -0.06 -42.17 46.78
N LEU A 394 1.19 -41.72 46.64
CA LEU A 394 1.70 -41.25 45.35
C LEU A 394 1.77 -42.40 44.33
N LEU A 395 1.45 -42.06 43.08
CA LEU A 395 1.51 -42.98 41.93
C LEU A 395 2.97 -43.25 41.55
N THR A 396 3.28 -44.52 41.23
CA THR A 396 4.55 -44.89 40.60
C THR A 396 4.64 -44.32 39.18
N LYS A 397 5.84 -44.33 38.58
CA LYS A 397 6.04 -43.84 37.21
C LYS A 397 5.21 -44.62 36.18
N GLU A 398 5.05 -45.93 36.38
CA GLU A 398 4.25 -46.80 35.50
C GLU A 398 2.76 -46.57 35.68
N GLU A 399 2.29 -46.48 36.94
CA GLU A 399 0.88 -46.18 37.23
C GLU A 399 0.47 -44.82 36.66
N ARG A 400 1.31 -43.79 36.83
CA ARG A 400 1.07 -42.46 36.27
C ARG A 400 0.98 -42.49 34.75
N LEU A 401 1.89 -43.21 34.10
CA LEU A 401 1.85 -43.37 32.64
C LEU A 401 0.55 -44.01 32.20
N ALA A 402 0.15 -45.10 32.86
CA ALA A 402 -1.07 -45.82 32.54
C ALA A 402 -2.31 -44.92 32.72
N THR A 403 -2.37 -44.15 33.81
CA THR A 403 -3.46 -43.19 34.06
C THR A 403 -3.51 -42.08 33.00
N ILE A 404 -2.38 -41.46 32.67
CA ILE A 404 -2.31 -40.42 31.63
C ILE A 404 -2.73 -41.00 30.26
N ARG A 405 -2.31 -42.23 29.95
CA ARG A 405 -2.67 -42.91 28.71
C ARG A 405 -4.18 -43.12 28.62
N THR A 406 -4.80 -43.68 29.66
CA THR A 406 -6.26 -43.92 29.70
C THR A 406 -7.03 -42.60 29.60
N ALA A 407 -6.64 -41.60 30.37
CA ALA A 407 -7.26 -40.27 30.34
C ALA A 407 -7.11 -39.59 28.96
N ALA A 408 -6.00 -39.82 28.26
CA ALA A 408 -5.81 -39.28 26.92
C ALA A 408 -6.79 -39.90 25.91
N HIS A 409 -6.99 -41.22 25.96
CA HIS A 409 -7.89 -41.92 25.04
C HIS A 409 -9.34 -41.47 25.18
N GLU A 410 -9.77 -41.11 26.39
CA GLU A 410 -11.14 -40.66 26.69
C GLU A 410 -11.50 -39.37 25.95
N VAL A 411 -10.62 -38.35 26.02
CA VAL A 411 -10.91 -37.01 25.46
C VAL A 411 -10.33 -36.79 24.05
N ALA A 412 -9.49 -37.70 23.55
CA ALA A 412 -8.85 -37.57 22.24
C ALA A 412 -9.84 -37.38 21.08
N HIS A 413 -10.92 -38.16 21.04
CA HIS A 413 -11.90 -38.08 19.95
C HIS A 413 -12.74 -36.80 20.00
N PRO A 414 -13.42 -36.46 21.12
CA PRO A 414 -14.20 -35.23 21.22
C PRO A 414 -13.38 -33.98 20.89
N MET A 415 -12.14 -33.91 21.40
CA MET A 415 -11.24 -32.78 21.16
C MET A 415 -10.82 -32.69 19.69
N PHE A 416 -10.44 -33.80 19.05
CA PHE A 416 -10.06 -33.82 17.64
C PHE A 416 -11.18 -33.31 16.74
N PHE A 417 -12.41 -33.81 16.94
CA PHE A 417 -13.56 -33.34 16.17
C PHE A 417 -13.93 -31.90 16.50
N GLY A 418 -13.80 -31.47 17.76
CA GLY A 418 -14.02 -30.06 18.15
C GLY A 418 -13.11 -29.11 17.38
N VAL A 419 -11.79 -29.35 17.40
CA VAL A 419 -10.82 -28.51 16.67
C VAL A 419 -11.02 -28.61 15.15
N LEU A 420 -11.38 -29.79 14.63
CA LEU A 420 -11.65 -29.97 13.20
C LEU A 420 -12.89 -29.18 12.74
N ILE A 421 -13.97 -29.17 13.54
CA ILE A 421 -15.18 -28.38 13.26
C ILE A 421 -14.81 -26.89 13.19
N ILE A 422 -14.06 -26.40 14.18
CA ILE A 422 -13.57 -25.01 14.19
C ILE A 422 -12.74 -24.72 12.94
N THR A 423 -11.84 -25.63 12.57
CA THR A 423 -11.00 -25.49 11.36
C THR A 423 -11.87 -25.40 10.09
N PHE A 424 -12.93 -26.21 9.99
CA PHE A 424 -13.83 -26.17 8.84
C PHE A 424 -14.68 -24.90 8.75
N VAL A 425 -14.92 -24.19 9.85
CA VAL A 425 -15.59 -22.88 9.82
C VAL A 425 -14.79 -21.84 9.03
N TYR A 426 -13.46 -22.00 8.92
CA TYR A 426 -12.61 -21.11 8.12
C TYR A 426 -12.50 -21.52 6.64
N LEU A 427 -12.95 -22.72 6.26
CA LEU A 427 -12.86 -23.22 4.88
C LEU A 427 -13.65 -22.36 3.87
N PRO A 428 -14.86 -21.85 4.17
CA PRO A 428 -15.60 -20.97 3.26
C PRO A 428 -14.86 -19.69 2.90
N ILE A 429 -13.99 -19.17 3.79
CA ILE A 429 -13.21 -17.96 3.53
C ILE A 429 -12.21 -18.18 2.38
N LEU A 430 -11.72 -19.41 2.20
CA LEU A 430 -10.84 -19.75 1.08
C LEU A 430 -11.55 -19.77 -0.28
N ALA A 431 -12.89 -19.79 -0.30
CA ALA A 431 -13.67 -19.72 -1.52
C ALA A 431 -13.92 -18.27 -1.98
N LEU A 432 -13.56 -17.26 -1.16
CA LEU A 432 -13.63 -15.85 -1.56
C LEU A 432 -12.63 -15.57 -2.67
N THR A 433 -13.05 -14.81 -3.68
CA THR A 433 -12.23 -14.43 -4.84
C THR A 433 -12.00 -12.92 -4.86
N GLY A 434 -11.06 -12.47 -5.69
CA GLY A 434 -10.71 -11.05 -5.79
C GLY A 434 -10.08 -10.50 -4.51
N ILE A 435 -10.41 -9.25 -4.18
CA ILE A 435 -9.78 -8.53 -3.07
C ILE A 435 -10.14 -9.11 -1.72
N GLU A 436 -11.38 -9.55 -1.51
CA GLU A 436 -11.81 -10.21 -0.28
C GLU A 436 -10.98 -11.49 -0.03
N GLY A 437 -10.78 -12.29 -1.09
CA GLY A 437 -9.92 -13.47 -1.04
C GLY A 437 -8.47 -13.13 -0.67
N LYS A 438 -7.87 -12.12 -1.33
CA LYS A 438 -6.49 -11.68 -1.03
C LYS A 438 -6.33 -11.13 0.40
N MET A 439 -7.36 -10.49 0.93
CA MET A 439 -7.37 -9.94 2.29
C MET A 439 -7.55 -11.01 3.36
N PHE A 440 -8.52 -11.91 3.21
CA PHE A 440 -8.95 -12.83 4.28
C PHE A 440 -8.42 -14.25 4.16
N ALA A 441 -8.03 -14.74 2.97
CA ALA A 441 -7.48 -16.09 2.83
C ALA A 441 -6.17 -16.29 3.61
N PRO A 442 -5.21 -15.34 3.65
CA PRO A 442 -4.00 -15.48 4.47
C PRO A 442 -4.33 -15.60 5.97
N MET A 443 -5.36 -14.88 6.44
CA MET A 443 -5.84 -14.96 7.82
C MET A 443 -6.45 -16.32 8.12
N ALA A 444 -7.34 -16.83 7.26
CA ALA A 444 -7.94 -18.15 7.43
C ALA A 444 -6.87 -19.26 7.44
N LEU A 445 -5.92 -19.21 6.51
CA LEU A 445 -4.79 -20.15 6.45
C LEU A 445 -3.93 -20.09 7.72
N ALA A 446 -3.66 -18.89 8.23
CA ALA A 446 -2.92 -18.73 9.48
C ALA A 446 -3.65 -19.39 10.66
N VAL A 447 -4.95 -19.13 10.83
CA VAL A 447 -5.73 -19.75 11.92
C VAL A 447 -5.78 -21.27 11.76
N MET A 448 -6.01 -21.79 10.55
CA MET A 448 -6.02 -23.24 10.30
C MET A 448 -4.67 -23.89 10.58
N LEU A 449 -3.55 -23.26 10.21
CA LEU A 449 -2.20 -23.74 10.52
C LEU A 449 -1.93 -23.73 12.03
N ALA A 450 -2.37 -22.67 12.73
CA ALA A 450 -2.23 -22.56 14.17
C ALA A 450 -3.04 -23.65 14.91
N LEU A 451 -4.29 -23.88 14.49
CA LEU A 451 -5.16 -24.94 15.02
C LEU A 451 -4.61 -26.35 14.74
N ALA A 452 -4.09 -26.59 13.53
CA ALA A 452 -3.46 -27.85 13.18
C ALA A 452 -2.20 -28.11 14.04
N GLY A 453 -1.37 -27.09 14.24
CA GLY A 453 -0.22 -27.14 15.14
C GLY A 453 -0.63 -27.42 16.58
N ALA A 454 -1.64 -26.69 17.08
CA ALA A 454 -2.19 -26.86 18.41
C ALA A 454 -2.74 -28.27 18.66
N LEU A 455 -3.52 -28.80 17.71
CA LEU A 455 -4.07 -30.15 17.78
C LEU A 455 -2.96 -31.21 17.80
N LEU A 456 -1.95 -31.05 16.93
CA LEU A 456 -0.81 -31.96 16.88
C LEU A 456 -0.05 -31.95 18.21
N LEU A 457 0.21 -30.77 18.78
CA LEU A 457 0.88 -30.62 20.07
C LEU A 457 0.03 -31.17 21.23
N ALA A 458 -1.29 -30.93 21.22
CA ALA A 458 -2.23 -31.42 22.21
C ALA A 458 -2.29 -32.96 22.27
N LEU A 459 -2.27 -33.64 21.12
CA LEU A 459 -2.32 -35.10 21.04
C LEU A 459 -0.97 -35.79 21.24
N THR A 460 0.15 -35.10 21.00
CA THR A 460 1.49 -35.71 21.04
C THR A 460 2.34 -35.21 22.22
N LEU A 461 2.58 -33.91 22.30
CA LEU A 461 3.51 -33.31 23.25
C LEU A 461 2.90 -33.14 24.64
N MET A 462 1.63 -32.74 24.75
CA MET A 462 0.99 -32.52 26.05
C MET A 462 0.94 -33.78 26.92
N PRO A 463 0.61 -34.98 26.41
CA PRO A 463 0.71 -36.23 27.17
C PRO A 463 2.14 -36.50 27.64
N VAL A 464 3.14 -36.26 26.79
CA VAL A 464 4.55 -36.50 27.10
C VAL A 464 5.04 -35.55 28.20
N LEU A 465 4.83 -34.25 28.04
CA LEU A 465 5.19 -33.23 29.03
C LEU A 465 4.48 -33.47 30.36
N SER A 466 3.22 -33.89 30.33
CA SER A 466 2.45 -34.22 31.52
C SER A 466 3.07 -35.39 32.29
N THR A 467 3.63 -36.41 31.61
CA THR A 467 4.33 -37.49 32.32
C THR A 467 5.61 -37.04 33.03
N TRP A 468 6.25 -35.96 32.55
CA TRP A 468 7.50 -35.42 33.11
C TRP A 468 7.26 -34.36 34.18
N LEU A 469 6.34 -33.42 33.93
CA LEU A 469 6.10 -32.25 34.78
C LEU A 469 5.02 -32.49 35.84
N LEU A 470 3.98 -33.30 35.58
CA LEU A 470 2.91 -33.55 36.56
C LEU A 470 3.34 -34.64 37.54
N GLY A 471 4.13 -34.25 38.54
CA GLY A 471 4.53 -35.10 39.66
C GLY A 471 4.28 -34.45 41.01
N GLY A 472 4.12 -35.30 42.03
CA GLY A 472 3.85 -34.88 43.41
C GLY A 472 2.40 -35.16 43.84
N PRO A 473 2.01 -34.69 45.05
CA PRO A 473 0.64 -34.79 45.53
C PRO A 473 -0.26 -33.87 44.71
N ILE A 474 -1.31 -34.44 44.12
CA ILE A 474 -2.33 -33.68 43.38
C ILE A 474 -3.55 -33.66 44.29
N ALA A 475 -3.80 -32.50 44.90
CA ALA A 475 -4.94 -32.32 45.78
C ALA A 475 -6.23 -32.19 44.96
N GLU A 476 -7.28 -32.90 45.37
CA GLU A 476 -8.63 -32.86 44.79
C GLU A 476 -9.42 -31.59 45.23
N GLY A 477 -8.72 -30.55 45.65
CA GLY A 477 -9.32 -29.31 46.12
C GLY A 477 -9.82 -28.48 44.95
N GLU A 478 -11.13 -28.34 44.82
CA GLU A 478 -11.71 -27.33 43.92
C GLU A 478 -11.16 -25.96 44.30
N ASN A 479 -10.65 -25.24 43.31
CA ASN A 479 -10.15 -23.89 43.54
C ASN A 479 -11.29 -23.01 44.08
N TRP A 480 -10.96 -22.06 44.95
CA TRP A 480 -11.96 -21.21 45.62
C TRP A 480 -12.89 -20.52 44.62
N PHE A 481 -12.35 -20.14 43.45
CA PHE A 481 -13.09 -19.54 42.35
C PHE A 481 -14.16 -20.48 41.77
N ILE A 482 -13.81 -21.75 41.54
CA ILE A 482 -14.74 -22.77 41.03
C ILE A 482 -15.86 -23.03 42.04
N ARG A 483 -15.53 -23.09 43.33
CA ARG A 483 -16.51 -23.31 44.40
C ARG A 483 -17.52 -22.16 44.49
N ALA A 484 -17.03 -20.92 44.39
CA ALA A 484 -17.88 -19.73 44.36
C ALA A 484 -18.78 -19.71 43.11
N ALA A 485 -18.22 -20.03 41.93
CA ALA A 485 -18.99 -20.12 40.70
C ALA A 485 -20.09 -21.18 40.78
N LYS A 486 -19.80 -22.37 41.33
CA LYS A 486 -20.80 -23.43 41.55
C LYS A 486 -21.89 -23.01 42.53
N ALA A 487 -21.55 -22.29 43.60
CA ALA A 487 -22.53 -21.81 44.57
C ALA A 487 -23.57 -20.87 43.93
N VAL A 488 -23.18 -20.11 42.90
CA VAL A 488 -24.08 -19.24 42.13
C VAL A 488 -24.77 -19.99 40.99
N TYR A 489 -24.04 -20.82 40.25
CA TYR A 489 -24.55 -21.53 39.08
C TYR A 489 -25.61 -22.58 39.43
N THR A 490 -25.40 -23.36 40.49
CA THR A 490 -26.30 -24.46 40.88
C THR A 490 -27.74 -24.00 41.16
N PRO A 491 -27.99 -22.96 41.97
CA PRO A 491 -29.35 -22.47 42.21
C PRO A 491 -29.96 -21.84 40.94
N LEU A 492 -29.16 -21.15 40.11
CA LEU A 492 -29.64 -20.58 38.84
C LEU A 492 -30.04 -21.67 37.84
N LEU A 493 -29.26 -22.74 37.74
CA LEU A 493 -29.59 -23.89 36.90
C LEU A 493 -30.88 -24.57 37.36
N ALA A 494 -31.03 -24.77 38.67
CA ALA A 494 -32.26 -25.34 39.23
C ALA A 494 -33.48 -24.46 38.93
N LEU A 495 -33.35 -23.14 39.05
CA LEU A 495 -34.40 -22.18 38.71
C LEU A 495 -34.73 -22.22 37.19
N ALA A 496 -33.70 -22.27 36.35
CA ALA A 496 -33.84 -22.32 34.89
C ALA A 496 -34.56 -23.60 34.45
N LEU A 497 -34.22 -24.76 35.03
CA LEU A 497 -34.88 -26.03 34.76
C LEU A 497 -36.34 -26.03 35.23
N ARG A 498 -36.64 -25.39 36.38
CA ARG A 498 -38.01 -25.26 36.88
C ARG A 498 -38.88 -24.38 35.99
N HIS A 499 -38.32 -23.34 35.37
CA HIS A 499 -39.02 -22.38 34.54
C HIS A 499 -38.61 -22.45 33.05
N ARG A 500 -38.44 -23.68 32.51
CA ARG A 500 -37.94 -23.93 31.15
C ARG A 500 -38.64 -23.12 30.04
N GLY A 501 -39.95 -22.95 30.12
CA GLY A 501 -40.71 -22.20 29.11
C GLY A 501 -40.36 -20.72 29.09
N VAL A 502 -40.14 -20.11 30.26
CA VAL A 502 -39.70 -18.72 30.40
C VAL A 502 -38.27 -18.56 29.88
N VAL A 503 -37.38 -19.52 30.18
CA VAL A 503 -36.00 -19.50 29.69
C VAL A 503 -35.95 -19.58 28.17
N VAL A 504 -36.71 -20.50 27.56
CA VAL A 504 -36.79 -20.60 26.09
C VAL A 504 -37.40 -19.33 25.49
N ALA A 505 -38.48 -18.80 26.06
CA ALA A 505 -39.08 -17.55 25.58
C ALA A 505 -38.11 -16.36 25.68
N ALA A 506 -37.36 -16.25 26.79
CA ALA A 506 -36.34 -15.23 26.97
C ALA A 506 -35.19 -15.38 25.98
N ALA A 507 -34.72 -16.62 25.72
CA ALA A 507 -33.70 -16.89 24.72
C ALA A 507 -34.17 -16.51 23.30
N VAL A 508 -35.40 -16.88 22.93
CA VAL A 508 -36.00 -16.49 21.64
C VAL A 508 -36.16 -14.98 21.55
N ALA A 509 -36.62 -14.31 22.61
CA ALA A 509 -36.73 -12.85 22.65
C ALA A 509 -35.37 -12.17 22.52
N LEU A 510 -34.32 -12.73 23.13
CA LEU A 510 -32.95 -12.22 23.02
C LEU A 510 -32.40 -12.39 21.62
N VAL A 511 -32.63 -13.54 20.98
CA VAL A 511 -32.27 -13.78 19.56
C VAL A 511 -33.04 -12.84 18.63
N ALA A 512 -34.35 -12.67 18.85
CA ALA A 512 -35.17 -11.74 18.07
C ALA A 512 -34.73 -10.28 18.28
N GLY A 513 -34.40 -9.89 19.51
CA GLY A 513 -33.88 -8.57 19.83
C GLY A 513 -32.49 -8.32 19.24
N ALA A 514 -31.63 -9.34 19.21
CA ALA A 514 -30.34 -9.29 18.53
C ALA A 514 -30.53 -9.14 17.01
N GLY A 515 -31.43 -9.93 16.41
CA GLY A 515 -31.79 -9.82 15.00
C GLY A 515 -32.35 -8.45 14.62
N TRP A 516 -33.18 -7.86 15.49
CA TRP A 516 -33.69 -6.50 15.31
C TRP A 516 -32.62 -5.42 15.50
N SER A 517 -31.66 -5.63 16.41
CA SER A 517 -30.52 -4.71 16.56
C SER A 517 -29.57 -4.79 15.37
N PHE A 518 -29.42 -5.99 14.79
CA PHE A 518 -28.60 -6.22 13.61
C PHE A 518 -29.08 -5.44 12.38
N THR A 519 -30.39 -5.26 12.20
CA THR A 519 -30.93 -4.46 11.07
C THR A 519 -30.67 -2.96 11.18
N ARG A 520 -30.14 -2.48 12.32
CA ARG A 520 -29.81 -1.07 12.56
C ARG A 520 -28.30 -0.78 12.50
N LEU A 521 -27.46 -1.82 12.38
CA LEU A 521 -26.03 -1.66 12.25
C LEU A 521 -25.68 -1.22 10.82
N GLY A 522 -24.75 -0.26 10.70
CA GLY A 522 -24.17 0.10 9.41
C GLY A 522 -23.28 -1.01 8.87
N ALA A 523 -23.05 -0.99 7.56
CA ALA A 523 -22.13 -1.89 6.88
C ALA A 523 -20.96 -1.09 6.30
N GLU A 524 -19.74 -1.59 6.52
CA GLU A 524 -18.51 -1.10 5.91
C GLU A 524 -17.80 -2.27 5.24
N PHE A 525 -17.10 -2.02 4.13
CA PHE A 525 -16.41 -3.09 3.38
C PHE A 525 -15.28 -3.70 4.21
N ILE A 526 -14.36 -2.86 4.73
CA ILE A 526 -13.22 -3.26 5.57
C ILE A 526 -12.95 -2.15 6.59
N PRO A 527 -12.64 -2.47 7.87
CA PRO A 527 -12.23 -1.47 8.85
C PRO A 527 -10.97 -0.72 8.39
N GLN A 528 -10.94 0.59 8.62
CA GLN A 528 -9.79 1.41 8.23
C GLN A 528 -8.62 1.21 9.21
N LEU A 529 -7.45 0.86 8.68
CA LEU A 529 -6.20 0.84 9.44
C LEU A 529 -5.72 2.28 9.67
N ASP A 530 -5.32 2.62 10.89
CA ASP A 530 -4.65 3.90 11.15
C ASP A 530 -3.16 3.80 10.79
N GLU A 531 -2.76 4.57 9.77
CA GLU A 531 -1.38 4.60 9.26
C GLU A 531 -0.47 5.60 10.00
N GLY A 532 -0.99 6.32 11.01
CA GLY A 532 -0.24 7.36 11.72
C GLY A 532 0.08 8.62 10.90
N SER A 533 -0.37 8.66 9.65
CA SER A 533 -0.22 9.79 8.73
C SER A 533 -1.55 10.12 8.03
N ILE A 534 -1.63 11.31 7.43
CA ILE A 534 -2.80 11.78 6.68
C ILE A 534 -2.32 12.12 5.28
N THR A 535 -3.12 11.79 4.26
CA THR A 535 -2.93 12.31 2.92
C THR A 535 -4.12 13.19 2.54
N ILE A 536 -3.85 14.38 2.01
CA ILE A 536 -4.85 15.30 1.50
C ILE A 536 -4.66 15.40 0.00
N GLN A 537 -5.62 14.91 -0.75
CA GLN A 537 -5.71 15.17 -2.17
C GLN A 537 -6.42 16.51 -2.39
N MET A 538 -5.70 17.47 -2.96
CA MET A 538 -6.25 18.78 -3.31
C MET A 538 -6.50 18.83 -4.81
N ILE A 539 -7.77 19.00 -5.19
CA ILE A 539 -8.23 19.05 -6.58
C ILE A 539 -8.62 20.50 -6.89
N ARG A 540 -8.06 21.03 -7.99
CA ARG A 540 -8.29 22.40 -8.48
C ARG A 540 -8.97 22.32 -9.86
N GLY A 541 -9.44 23.45 -10.36
CA GLY A 541 -10.03 23.52 -11.71
C GLY A 541 -9.05 23.06 -12.79
N ASN A 542 -9.55 22.32 -13.79
CA ASN A 542 -8.73 21.69 -14.84
C ASN A 542 -7.90 22.69 -15.66
N SER A 543 -8.31 23.95 -15.76
CA SER A 543 -7.61 25.01 -16.50
C SER A 543 -6.45 25.66 -15.74
N ILE A 544 -6.17 25.26 -14.49
CA ILE A 544 -5.11 25.88 -13.70
C ILE A 544 -3.72 25.49 -14.22
N GLY A 545 -2.85 26.49 -14.42
CA GLY A 545 -1.44 26.25 -14.73
C GLY A 545 -0.66 25.72 -13.52
N LEU A 546 0.43 25.01 -13.77
CA LEU A 546 1.26 24.41 -12.71
C LEU A 546 1.76 25.45 -11.69
N ALA A 547 2.20 26.63 -12.15
CA ALA A 547 2.69 27.70 -11.26
C ALA A 547 1.61 28.18 -10.27
N ALA A 548 0.38 28.42 -10.74
CA ALA A 548 -0.74 28.81 -9.90
C ALA A 548 -1.16 27.68 -8.94
N SER A 549 -1.07 26.42 -9.39
CA SER A 549 -1.31 25.24 -8.55
C SER A 549 -0.29 25.15 -7.40
N VAL A 550 1.00 25.35 -7.71
CA VAL A 550 2.08 25.43 -6.71
C VAL A 550 1.85 26.57 -5.72
N ASP A 551 1.43 27.74 -6.17
CA ASP A 551 1.17 28.88 -5.28
C ASP A 551 0.00 28.63 -4.32
N LEU A 552 -1.08 28.01 -4.80
CA LEU A 552 -2.18 27.57 -3.94
C LEU A 552 -1.71 26.50 -2.95
N GLN A 553 -0.94 25.51 -3.43
CA GLN A 553 -0.36 24.47 -2.58
C GLN A 553 0.50 25.09 -1.47
N ARG A 554 1.38 26.03 -1.81
CA ARG A 554 2.24 26.75 -0.86
C ARG A 554 1.41 27.43 0.24
N ARG A 555 0.31 28.10 -0.11
CA ARG A 555 -0.57 28.76 0.86
C ARG A 555 -1.26 27.75 1.79
N SER A 556 -1.78 26.65 1.23
CA SER A 556 -2.39 25.56 2.00
C SER A 556 -1.40 24.95 3.00
N GLU A 557 -0.18 24.68 2.55
CA GLU A 557 0.88 24.09 3.36
C GLU A 557 1.35 25.01 4.50
N GLN A 558 1.54 26.29 4.20
CA GLN A 558 1.91 27.28 5.20
C GLN A 558 0.81 27.47 6.25
N LEU A 559 -0.46 27.50 5.83
CA LEU A 559 -1.60 27.56 6.73
C LEU A 559 -1.64 26.34 7.66
N LEU A 560 -1.56 25.13 7.10
CA LEU A 560 -1.60 23.90 7.87
C LEU A 560 -0.48 23.86 8.90
N ARG A 561 0.75 24.20 8.47
CA ARG A 561 1.91 24.24 9.37
C ARG A 561 1.80 25.28 10.47
N ALA A 562 1.18 26.44 10.19
CA ALA A 562 1.02 27.50 11.16
C ALA A 562 -0.09 27.22 12.19
N ARG A 563 -1.18 26.57 11.78
CA ARG A 563 -2.36 26.34 12.62
C ARG A 563 -2.35 25.02 13.39
N PHE A 564 -1.64 24.01 12.88
CA PHE A 564 -1.67 22.64 13.41
C PHE A 564 -0.28 22.18 13.87
N PRO A 565 0.07 22.34 15.16
CA PRO A 565 1.34 21.88 15.72
C PRO A 565 1.49 20.34 15.72
N GLU A 566 0.39 19.60 15.48
CA GLU A 566 0.38 18.15 15.32
C GLU A 566 1.18 17.67 14.10
N ILE A 567 1.44 18.56 13.12
CA ILE A 567 2.16 18.21 11.90
C ILE A 567 3.67 18.26 12.15
N ALA A 568 4.37 17.15 11.92
CA ALA A 568 5.84 17.09 11.99
C ALA A 568 6.49 17.70 10.75
N HIS A 569 6.07 17.23 9.58
CA HIS A 569 6.38 17.82 8.29
C HIS A 569 5.32 17.40 7.29
N LEU A 570 5.21 18.15 6.22
CA LEU A 570 4.34 17.84 5.11
C LEU A 570 5.08 18.04 3.80
N PHE A 571 4.72 17.25 2.79
CA PHE A 571 5.25 17.37 1.45
C PHE A 571 4.16 17.04 0.45
N SER A 572 4.27 17.58 -0.76
CA SER A 572 3.30 17.31 -1.81
C SER A 572 3.94 16.95 -3.12
N ARG A 573 3.21 16.15 -3.89
CA ARG A 573 3.36 16.02 -5.34
C ARG A 573 2.22 16.77 -6.00
N ILE A 574 2.53 17.49 -7.08
CA ILE A 574 1.55 18.20 -7.90
C ILE A 574 1.80 17.73 -9.33
N GLY A 575 0.76 17.30 -10.04
CA GLY A 575 0.93 16.77 -11.39
C GLY A 575 1.72 15.46 -11.45
N THR A 576 2.23 15.14 -12.64
CA THR A 576 2.81 13.83 -12.96
C THR A 576 4.31 13.79 -12.67
N ALA A 577 4.82 12.63 -12.22
CA ALA A 577 6.26 12.38 -12.07
C ALA A 577 6.96 12.20 -13.43
N GLU A 578 8.29 12.10 -13.44
CA GLU A 578 9.07 11.84 -14.69
C GLU A 578 8.58 10.59 -15.44
N ILE A 579 8.40 9.48 -14.72
CA ILE A 579 7.75 8.28 -15.27
C ILE A 579 6.32 8.31 -14.75
N ALA A 580 5.36 8.40 -15.68
CA ALA A 580 3.93 8.46 -15.40
C ALA A 580 3.39 7.11 -14.88
N THR A 581 3.81 6.65 -13.70
CA THR A 581 3.14 5.54 -13.01
C THR A 581 1.77 5.96 -12.46
N ASP A 582 1.64 7.26 -12.17
CA ASP A 582 0.44 7.93 -11.71
C ASP A 582 0.29 9.28 -12.46
N PRO A 583 -0.51 9.34 -13.54
CA PRO A 583 -0.61 10.52 -14.40
C PRO A 583 -1.59 11.55 -13.84
N MET A 584 -1.16 12.31 -12.83
CA MET A 584 -1.94 13.40 -12.26
C MET A 584 -1.86 14.67 -13.13
N GLY A 585 -2.98 15.36 -13.34
CA GLY A 585 -2.97 16.68 -13.98
C GLY A 585 -2.32 17.74 -13.07
N PRO A 586 -1.80 18.86 -13.60
CA PRO A 586 -1.24 19.95 -12.79
C PRO A 586 -2.23 20.53 -11.76
N ASN A 587 -3.52 20.32 -11.96
CA ASN A 587 -4.61 20.72 -11.07
C ASN A 587 -4.73 19.85 -9.81
N VAL A 588 -4.23 18.61 -9.84
CA VAL A 588 -4.31 17.66 -8.72
C VAL A 588 -2.99 17.60 -7.98
N SER A 589 -3.05 17.53 -6.66
CA SER A 589 -1.89 17.30 -5.80
C SER A 589 -2.19 16.37 -4.65
N ASP A 590 -1.29 15.44 -4.36
CA ASP A 590 -1.35 14.60 -3.17
C ASP A 590 -0.37 15.17 -2.13
N THR A 591 -0.91 15.66 -1.02
CA THR A 591 -0.18 16.23 0.12
C THR A 591 -0.09 15.18 1.22
N TYR A 592 1.12 14.74 1.57
CA TYR A 592 1.38 13.80 2.64
C TYR A 592 1.75 14.55 3.91
N LEU A 593 1.01 14.31 4.99
CA LEU A 593 1.21 14.91 6.30
C LEU A 593 1.71 13.84 7.26
N GLN A 594 2.94 14.00 7.72
CA GLN A 594 3.49 13.20 8.80
C GLN A 594 3.15 13.86 10.13
N LEU A 595 2.54 13.10 11.03
CA LEU A 595 2.07 13.59 12.32
C LEU A 595 3.14 13.39 13.39
N GLN A 596 3.17 14.29 14.37
CA GLN A 596 3.93 14.11 15.59
C GLN A 596 3.37 12.93 16.39
N PRO A 597 4.16 12.33 17.31
CA PRO A 597 3.65 11.37 18.28
C PRO A 597 2.46 11.92 19.08
N LEU A 598 1.51 11.05 19.42
CA LEU A 598 0.21 11.40 20.02
C LEU A 598 0.34 12.19 21.33
N GLU A 599 1.45 12.03 22.05
CA GLU A 599 1.72 12.72 23.31
C GLU A 599 1.88 14.24 23.14
N LYS A 600 2.32 14.68 21.96
CA LYS A 600 2.53 16.09 21.61
C LYS A 600 1.28 16.76 21.04
N TRP A 601 0.20 16.01 20.84
CA TRP A 601 -1.03 16.55 20.26
C TRP A 601 -1.74 17.47 21.24
N ARG A 602 -2.48 18.45 20.71
CA ARG A 602 -3.36 19.27 21.53
C ARG A 602 -4.37 18.39 22.27
N ARG A 603 -4.70 18.81 23.49
CA ARG A 603 -5.65 18.09 24.34
C ARG A 603 -6.97 18.86 24.43
N GLU A 604 -8.07 18.14 24.28
CA GLU A 604 -9.44 18.60 24.56
C GLU A 604 -9.99 17.74 25.71
N ASN A 605 -10.54 18.38 26.75
CA ASN A 605 -11.07 17.69 27.94
C ASN A 605 -10.07 16.71 28.60
N GLY A 606 -8.78 17.05 28.59
CA GLY A 606 -7.70 16.26 29.20
C GLY A 606 -7.18 15.09 28.34
N ARG A 607 -7.78 14.82 27.17
CA ARG A 607 -7.35 13.76 26.25
C ARG A 607 -6.81 14.36 24.94
N PRO A 608 -5.82 13.75 24.28
CA PRO A 608 -5.44 14.13 22.92
C PRO A 608 -6.66 14.11 22.00
N ILE A 609 -6.74 15.08 21.07
CA ILE A 609 -7.81 15.09 20.06
C ILE A 609 -7.72 13.84 19.18
N THR A 610 -8.87 13.39 18.65
CA THR A 610 -8.90 12.26 17.72
C THR A 610 -8.46 12.69 16.32
N LYS A 611 -7.92 11.75 15.53
CA LYS A 611 -7.55 11.98 14.13
C LYS A 611 -8.73 12.50 13.29
N ALA A 612 -9.92 11.93 13.48
CA ALA A 612 -11.15 12.40 12.83
C ALA A 612 -11.49 13.85 13.19
N ARG A 613 -11.31 14.24 14.47
CA ARG A 613 -11.51 15.62 14.90
C ARG A 613 -10.47 16.57 14.27
N LEU A 614 -9.20 16.16 14.20
CA LEU A 614 -8.12 16.91 13.55
C LEU A 614 -8.43 17.15 12.07
N VAL A 615 -8.84 16.11 11.33
CA VAL A 615 -9.25 16.19 9.92
C VAL A 615 -10.41 17.17 9.74
N GLY A 616 -11.42 17.13 10.61
CA GLY A 616 -12.53 18.08 10.57
C GLY A 616 -12.08 19.54 10.74
N LEU A 617 -11.14 19.80 11.66
CA LEU A 617 -10.57 21.14 11.87
C LEU A 617 -9.75 21.61 10.66
N MET A 618 -8.87 20.75 10.12
CA MET A 618 -8.06 21.06 8.94
C MET A 618 -8.94 21.39 7.73
N ARG A 619 -10.00 20.59 7.53
CA ARG A 619 -10.98 20.80 6.46
C ARG A 619 -11.63 22.17 6.57
N THR A 620 -12.15 22.53 7.74
CA THR A 620 -12.80 23.83 7.94
C THR A 620 -11.84 24.98 7.65
N GLU A 621 -10.60 24.91 8.14
CA GLU A 621 -9.60 25.97 7.91
C GLU A 621 -9.16 26.10 6.44
N LEU A 622 -8.97 24.98 5.73
CA LEU A 622 -8.61 24.98 4.31
C LEU A 622 -9.71 25.59 3.45
N VAL A 623 -10.97 25.18 3.68
CA VAL A 623 -12.13 25.67 2.91
C VAL A 623 -12.39 27.16 3.16
N THR A 624 -12.20 27.65 4.39
CA THR A 624 -12.44 29.06 4.71
C THR A 624 -11.32 29.99 4.27
N THR A 625 -10.07 29.55 4.35
CA THR A 625 -8.90 30.44 4.19
C THR A 625 -8.26 30.35 2.79
N VAL A 626 -8.33 29.19 2.14
CA VAL A 626 -7.75 28.97 0.80
C VAL A 626 -8.83 28.40 -0.14
N PRO A 627 -9.80 29.23 -0.57
CA PRO A 627 -10.87 28.79 -1.46
C PRO A 627 -10.33 28.46 -2.86
N GLY A 628 -11.12 27.72 -3.65
CA GLY A 628 -10.78 27.36 -5.03
C GLY A 628 -10.13 25.98 -5.20
N GLN A 629 -10.17 25.14 -4.16
CA GLN A 629 -9.71 23.76 -4.18
C GLN A 629 -10.65 22.87 -3.34
N THR A 630 -10.92 21.67 -3.82
CA THR A 630 -11.59 20.61 -3.07
C THR A 630 -10.54 19.77 -2.35
N CYS A 631 -10.73 19.47 -1.07
CA CYS A 631 -9.78 18.72 -0.25
C CYS A 631 -10.38 17.38 0.16
N LEU A 632 -9.87 16.28 -0.42
CA LEU A 632 -10.23 14.92 -0.07
C LEU A 632 -9.21 14.36 0.92
N PHE A 633 -9.67 13.94 2.10
CA PHE A 633 -8.82 13.42 3.16
C PHE A 633 -8.80 11.90 3.14
N SER A 634 -7.61 11.32 3.22
CA SER A 634 -7.38 9.88 3.27
C SER A 634 -6.06 9.58 4.00
N GLN A 635 -5.49 8.40 3.76
CA GLN A 635 -4.20 7.95 4.27
C GLN A 635 -3.36 7.41 3.11
N PRO A 636 -2.02 7.39 3.20
CA PRO A 636 -1.17 7.03 2.08
C PRO A 636 -1.49 5.67 1.42
N VAL A 637 -1.60 4.59 2.21
CA VAL A 637 -1.89 3.25 1.72
C VAL A 637 -3.37 3.14 1.33
N GLN A 638 -4.28 3.71 2.13
CA GLN A 638 -5.72 3.75 1.82
C GLN A 638 -6.02 4.43 0.48
N LEU A 639 -5.39 5.58 0.21
CA LEU A 639 -5.56 6.32 -1.05
C LEU A 639 -5.19 5.44 -2.25
N ARG A 640 -4.05 4.76 -2.16
CA ARG A 640 -3.57 3.85 -3.21
C ARG A 640 -4.45 2.62 -3.34
N PHE A 641 -4.94 2.08 -2.22
CA PHE A 641 -5.89 0.97 -2.21
C PHE A 641 -7.18 1.34 -2.97
N ASN A 642 -7.77 2.51 -2.69
CA ASN A 642 -8.97 3.00 -3.37
C ASN A 642 -8.72 3.15 -4.89
N GLU A 643 -7.58 3.73 -5.27
CA GLU A 643 -7.19 3.90 -6.67
C GLU A 643 -7.07 2.57 -7.42
N ILE A 644 -6.46 1.55 -6.80
CA ILE A 644 -6.36 0.20 -7.36
C ILE A 644 -7.75 -0.44 -7.51
N MET A 645 -8.60 -0.32 -6.49
CA MET A 645 -9.92 -0.96 -6.42
C MET A 645 -10.92 -0.41 -7.44
N ALA A 646 -11.15 0.91 -7.38
CA ALA A 646 -12.22 1.55 -8.12
C ALA A 646 -11.72 2.27 -9.38
N GLY A 647 -10.40 2.50 -9.50
CA GLY A 647 -9.85 3.48 -10.45
C GLY A 647 -10.14 4.91 -10.04
N ALA A 648 -10.59 5.11 -8.80
CA ALA A 648 -10.96 6.39 -8.24
C ALA A 648 -10.32 6.51 -6.86
N ARG A 649 -9.98 7.72 -6.45
CA ARG A 649 -9.30 8.00 -5.17
C ARG A 649 -10.27 8.25 -4.02
N ALA A 650 -11.57 8.10 -4.28
CA ALA A 650 -12.65 8.23 -3.31
C ALA A 650 -13.17 6.85 -2.87
N ASP A 651 -13.83 6.79 -1.72
CA ASP A 651 -14.40 5.55 -1.17
C ASP A 651 -15.59 5.03 -2.03
N LEU A 652 -16.28 5.93 -2.74
CA LEU A 652 -17.36 5.62 -3.67
C LEU A 652 -17.14 6.35 -5.00
N SER A 653 -17.39 5.66 -6.12
CA SER A 653 -17.28 6.24 -7.46
C SER A 653 -18.55 5.97 -8.27
N LEU A 654 -19.13 7.01 -8.86
CA LEU A 654 -20.17 6.89 -9.87
C LEU A 654 -19.54 7.04 -11.26
N LYS A 655 -19.64 6.00 -12.10
CA LYS A 655 -19.11 6.00 -13.47
C LYS A 655 -20.26 6.13 -14.47
N LEU A 656 -20.18 7.14 -15.34
CA LEU A 656 -21.10 7.34 -16.46
C LEU A 656 -20.37 6.96 -17.75
N TYR A 657 -21.03 6.16 -18.60
CA TYR A 657 -20.46 5.71 -19.87
C TYR A 657 -21.33 6.19 -21.02
N GLY A 658 -20.70 6.60 -22.12
CA GLY A 658 -21.35 7.07 -23.33
C GLY A 658 -20.33 7.71 -24.26
N ASP A 659 -20.75 7.98 -25.50
CA ASP A 659 -19.87 8.52 -26.54
C ASP A 659 -19.94 10.07 -26.62
N ASP A 660 -20.99 10.69 -26.04
CA ASP A 660 -21.19 12.14 -26.05
C ASP A 660 -20.76 12.78 -24.72
N TYR A 661 -19.58 13.42 -24.75
CA TYR A 661 -19.02 14.13 -23.60
C TYR A 661 -19.93 15.24 -23.04
N ALA A 662 -20.69 15.95 -23.89
CA ALA A 662 -21.54 17.05 -23.42
C ALA A 662 -22.72 16.53 -22.59
N GLU A 663 -23.30 15.40 -23.01
CA GLU A 663 -24.37 14.75 -22.27
C GLU A 663 -23.85 14.11 -20.98
N LEU A 664 -22.66 13.49 -21.02
CA LEU A 664 -22.01 12.95 -19.83
C LEU A 664 -21.71 14.04 -18.79
N GLU A 665 -21.21 15.20 -19.20
CA GLU A 665 -20.96 16.34 -18.30
C GLU A 665 -22.27 16.85 -17.67
N ARG A 666 -23.34 16.97 -18.47
CA ARG A 666 -24.67 17.36 -17.97
C ARG A 666 -25.20 16.39 -16.93
N LEU A 667 -25.13 15.09 -17.20
CA LEU A 667 -25.59 14.03 -16.29
C LEU A 667 -24.73 13.96 -15.02
N ALA A 668 -23.41 14.12 -15.14
CA ALA A 668 -22.50 14.13 -14.01
C ALA A 668 -22.75 15.33 -13.09
N GLY A 669 -23.03 16.52 -13.67
CA GLY A 669 -23.41 17.71 -12.90
C GLY A 669 -24.69 17.49 -12.08
N LEU A 670 -25.72 16.89 -12.69
CA LEU A 670 -26.94 16.51 -11.99
C LEU A 670 -26.69 15.49 -10.88
N ALA A 671 -25.90 14.45 -11.18
CA ALA A 671 -25.55 13.44 -10.20
C ALA A 671 -24.79 14.03 -9.00
N ARG A 672 -23.83 14.93 -9.25
CA ARG A 672 -23.08 15.64 -8.20
C ARG A 672 -24.01 16.40 -7.26
N ASP A 673 -24.96 17.16 -7.81
CA ASP A 673 -25.88 17.98 -7.01
C ASP A 673 -26.84 17.11 -6.18
N ILE A 674 -27.29 15.98 -6.73
CA ILE A 674 -28.07 14.97 -6.00
C ILE A 674 -27.24 14.37 -4.86
N LEU A 675 -26.02 13.91 -5.16
CA LEU A 675 -25.14 13.24 -4.19
C LEU A 675 -24.75 14.17 -3.04
N ARG A 676 -24.53 15.48 -3.30
CA ARG A 676 -24.28 16.49 -2.26
C ARG A 676 -25.46 16.68 -1.31
N GLY A 677 -26.68 16.42 -1.77
CA GLY A 677 -27.90 16.50 -0.95
C GLY A 677 -28.09 15.30 -0.01
N ILE A 678 -27.34 14.22 -0.18
CA ILE A 678 -27.49 13.00 0.62
C ILE A 678 -26.77 13.19 1.97
N PRO A 679 -27.46 13.01 3.11
CA PRO A 679 -26.82 13.03 4.43
C PRO A 679 -25.69 11.99 4.51
N GLY A 680 -24.48 12.44 4.83
CA GLY A 680 -23.29 11.58 4.87
C GLY A 680 -22.57 11.40 3.53
N GLY A 681 -23.01 12.05 2.44
CA GLY A 681 -22.41 11.96 1.10
C GLY A 681 -20.99 12.50 0.94
N GLY A 682 -20.37 13.00 2.02
CA GLY A 682 -18.98 13.48 2.02
C GLY A 682 -18.74 14.61 1.01
N ASP A 683 -17.48 14.72 0.57
CA ASP A 683 -17.10 15.64 -0.50
C ASP A 683 -17.34 14.96 -1.85
N VAL A 684 -18.26 15.51 -2.64
CA VAL A 684 -18.51 15.03 -4.01
C VAL A 684 -17.76 15.93 -4.98
N GLU A 685 -16.77 15.34 -5.64
CA GLU A 685 -15.96 15.97 -6.69
C GLU A 685 -16.25 15.32 -8.04
N PHE A 686 -16.17 16.12 -9.09
CA PHE A 686 -16.37 15.67 -10.46
C PHE A 686 -15.03 15.75 -11.20
N ASP A 687 -14.49 14.60 -11.59
CA ASP A 687 -13.12 14.49 -12.16
C ASP A 687 -12.97 15.20 -13.53
N ALA A 688 -14.08 15.44 -14.24
CA ALA A 688 -14.08 15.93 -15.62
C ALA A 688 -14.79 17.30 -15.82
N LEU A 689 -14.67 18.24 -14.87
CA LEU A 689 -15.34 19.54 -15.02
C LEU A 689 -14.61 20.46 -16.02
N GLY A 690 -15.25 20.72 -17.16
CA GLY A 690 -14.84 21.70 -18.16
C GLY A 690 -13.72 21.25 -19.10
N ARG A 691 -13.84 21.66 -20.37
CA ARG A 691 -12.80 21.51 -21.38
C ARG A 691 -11.60 22.39 -21.03
N LEU A 692 -10.40 21.89 -21.31
CA LEU A 692 -9.20 22.72 -21.26
C LEU A 692 -9.36 23.86 -22.28
N PRO A 693 -9.02 25.12 -21.93
CA PRO A 693 -8.98 26.18 -22.91
C PRO A 693 -7.89 25.84 -23.93
N VAL A 694 -8.30 25.63 -25.18
CA VAL A 694 -7.39 25.32 -26.30
C VAL A 694 -7.24 26.53 -27.21
N LEU A 695 -6.02 26.78 -27.67
CA LEU A 695 -5.76 27.71 -28.75
C LEU A 695 -5.79 26.93 -30.07
N GLU A 696 -6.91 27.01 -30.78
CA GLU A 696 -7.05 26.36 -32.09
C GLU A 696 -6.48 27.27 -33.19
N VAL A 697 -5.51 26.76 -33.95
CA VAL A 697 -4.96 27.44 -35.12
C VAL A 697 -5.47 26.75 -36.37
N THR A 698 -6.55 27.29 -36.96
CA THR A 698 -7.14 26.74 -38.19
C THR A 698 -6.48 27.34 -39.43
N PRO A 699 -5.72 26.57 -40.24
CA PRO A 699 -5.05 27.13 -41.42
C PRO A 699 -6.06 27.49 -42.51
N ASN A 700 -5.98 28.71 -43.04
CA ASN A 700 -6.80 29.11 -44.19
C ASN A 700 -6.27 28.47 -45.48
N ARG A 701 -6.92 27.39 -45.92
CA ARG A 701 -6.50 26.60 -47.09
C ARG A 701 -6.37 27.40 -48.38
N ASP A 702 -7.18 28.44 -48.58
CA ASP A 702 -7.10 29.27 -49.80
C ASP A 702 -5.87 30.18 -49.78
N ALA A 703 -5.50 30.69 -48.59
CA ALA A 703 -4.27 31.44 -48.43
C ALA A 703 -3.03 30.56 -48.64
N LEU A 704 -3.05 29.32 -48.12
CA LEU A 704 -1.96 28.36 -48.32
C LEU A 704 -1.71 28.05 -49.79
N ARG A 705 -2.77 27.82 -50.57
CA ARG A 705 -2.65 27.59 -52.02
C ARG A 705 -2.03 28.78 -52.75
N ARG A 706 -2.42 30.01 -52.38
CA ARG A 706 -1.87 31.23 -53.00
C ARG A 706 -0.39 31.43 -52.68
N LEU A 707 0.02 31.07 -51.46
CA LEU A 707 1.39 31.21 -50.99
C LEU A 707 2.26 29.98 -51.28
N ASN A 708 1.67 28.94 -51.91
CA ASN A 708 2.32 27.65 -52.16
C ASN A 708 2.94 27.01 -50.90
N LEU A 709 2.21 27.10 -49.77
CA LEU A 709 2.61 26.53 -48.48
C LEU A 709 1.85 25.24 -48.21
N HIS A 710 2.55 24.24 -47.69
CA HIS A 710 1.92 22.99 -47.23
C HIS A 710 1.45 23.13 -45.79
N ALA A 711 0.36 22.43 -45.44
CA ALA A 711 -0.16 22.43 -44.06
C ALA A 711 0.88 21.89 -43.06
N ASP A 712 1.66 20.89 -43.47
CA ASP A 712 2.71 20.29 -42.65
C ASP A 712 3.82 21.27 -42.29
N GLU A 713 4.14 22.23 -43.16
CA GLU A 713 5.15 23.26 -42.88
C GLU A 713 4.68 24.22 -41.79
N ILE A 714 3.40 24.58 -41.79
CA ILE A 714 2.81 25.42 -40.73
C ILE A 714 2.73 24.64 -39.42
N ASN A 715 2.27 23.39 -39.48
CA ASN A 715 2.20 22.54 -38.30
C ASN A 715 3.59 22.32 -37.68
N ALA A 716 4.62 22.12 -38.50
CA ALA A 716 6.00 22.01 -38.04
C ALA A 716 6.47 23.30 -37.34
N VAL A 717 6.21 24.47 -37.92
CA VAL A 717 6.57 25.75 -37.29
C VAL A 717 5.83 25.96 -35.97
N ILE A 718 4.52 25.66 -35.91
CA ILE A 718 3.73 25.78 -34.69
C ILE A 718 4.24 24.81 -33.62
N ALA A 719 4.50 23.55 -33.99
CA ALA A 719 5.01 22.53 -33.08
C ALA A 719 6.38 22.91 -32.51
N THR A 720 7.32 23.37 -33.36
CA THR A 720 8.63 23.87 -32.92
C THR A 720 8.48 25.10 -32.04
N ALA A 721 7.66 26.08 -32.43
CA ALA A 721 7.53 27.34 -31.68
C ALA A 721 6.84 27.18 -30.32
N LEU A 722 5.89 26.24 -30.16
CA LEU A 722 5.14 26.04 -28.92
C LEU A 722 5.72 24.93 -28.04
N GLY A 723 6.09 23.79 -28.63
CA GLY A 723 6.55 22.61 -27.92
C GLY A 723 8.07 22.44 -27.88
N GLY A 724 8.79 23.22 -28.70
CA GLY A 724 10.20 22.97 -28.99
C GLY A 724 10.39 21.77 -29.91
N SER A 725 11.47 21.78 -30.69
CA SER A 725 11.88 20.60 -31.45
C SER A 725 13.30 20.18 -31.08
N GLU A 726 13.45 18.90 -30.72
CA GLU A 726 14.76 18.34 -30.44
C GLU A 726 15.65 18.47 -31.68
N ALA A 727 16.78 19.16 -31.53
CA ALA A 727 17.79 19.35 -32.57
C ALA A 727 19.03 18.49 -32.33
N GLY A 728 19.21 17.92 -31.14
CA GLY A 728 20.30 16.99 -30.85
C GLY A 728 20.61 16.89 -29.37
N HIS A 729 21.79 16.34 -29.06
CA HIS A 729 22.24 16.13 -27.69
C HIS A 729 23.65 16.69 -27.48
N LEU A 730 23.85 17.45 -26.40
CA LEU A 730 25.17 17.78 -25.86
C LEU A 730 25.61 16.70 -24.87
N ILE A 731 26.78 16.10 -25.09
CA ILE A 731 27.33 15.07 -24.21
C ILE A 731 28.36 15.71 -23.26
N GLU A 732 27.99 15.91 -21.99
CA GLU A 732 28.90 16.32 -20.92
C GLU A 732 29.27 15.10 -20.04
N GLY A 733 30.37 14.41 -20.38
CA GLY A 733 30.76 13.18 -19.71
C GLY A 733 29.74 12.06 -19.96
N SER A 734 29.15 11.49 -18.89
CA SER A 734 28.09 10.48 -18.98
C SER A 734 26.68 11.05 -18.82
N ARG A 735 26.49 12.35 -19.10
CA ARG A 735 25.23 13.08 -18.89
C ARG A 735 24.78 13.75 -20.20
N PRO A 736 23.89 13.12 -20.99
CA PRO A 736 23.37 13.75 -22.19
C PRO A 736 22.41 14.88 -21.81
N GLN A 737 22.46 16.00 -22.53
CA GLN A 737 21.53 17.12 -22.41
C GLN A 737 20.88 17.37 -23.76
N GLU A 738 19.57 17.52 -23.78
CA GLU A 738 18.83 17.82 -25.00
C GLU A 738 19.07 19.26 -25.45
N ILE A 739 19.22 19.43 -26.76
CA ILE A 739 19.25 20.72 -27.44
C ILE A 739 17.90 20.88 -28.14
N VAL A 740 17.17 21.91 -27.77
CA VAL A 740 15.81 22.19 -28.27
C VAL A 740 15.80 23.56 -28.95
N VAL A 741 15.15 23.66 -30.11
CA VAL A 741 14.91 24.89 -30.88
C VAL A 741 13.46 25.31 -30.75
#